data_AF-A0A0A0EPE2-F1
#
_entry.id   AF-A0A0A0EPE2-F1
#
_cell.length_a   1.000
_cell.length_b   1.000
_cell.length_c   1.000
_cell.angle_alpha   90.00
_cell.angle_beta   90.00
_cell.angle_gamma   90.00
#
_symmetry.space_group_name_H-M   'P 1'
#
loop_
_entity.id
_entity.type
_entity.pdbx_description
1 polymer ?
#
loop_
_entity_poly.entity_id
_entity_poly.type
_entity_poly.pdbx_seq_one_letter_code
_entity_poly.pdbx_strand_id
1 'polypeptide(L)'
;MRLSTIKLSGFKSFVDPTTLHLPTNMTGVVGPNGCGKSNIIDAVRWVMGESSASRLRGDSLTDVIFAGSSSRKPVSQATVELIFDNSDHTITGEYGAFDEISVKRLVSRDGASQYYLNGAKCRRRDITDLFLGTGLGPRSYSIIEQGMISQIIEARPEDLRVYLEEAAGISKYKERRKETETRIRHTRENLDRLSDLREEVGKQLEHLRRQARQAEQYQAIQAERKVRDAEWKALEHRALDRKLQAQREKLAQQETRLQQLIAEQREAEREIETGRVRREEAAEALNKAQAESYEVGGALARIEQQIQHQRELSSRLLKARDEAQSQLAQIAEHIGSDQSRLEVLGAAIEHDEPRLEQLREEDLARQDALREAEAALAAWQQRWDEHTRAQSEATRAADVERTRIEHLDRQAMDADRRREALTAERAGLDLASLAEAFAALEEDHEARKLSLDSLTDALESRKAGVDQLQEQQRAAQSALADVRKQAQAARGRLSSLETLQHAALGQEQGAALGWLQARGLDSAARVGEMLVVEDGWENAVESALGQLIEGVLVESPESLVDAIGELGEGRLALVAAKNDAVDFAPTSLASRVRGPIAIRRILSQWHGAEDLQAARTLLAGLAAGESVITRNGERLGAGWLRVLRSGAAKQGALLREREIQSLRNEIETLQAREHELDANLTQLRDRLLAAEQQREDAQRTLYMAHRGVSELAGQLQSQQGRLDSARGRIEKIEAELAQLSESLEAAREQGREARNRQEEAVMRMTELEDARHALDNERRTLGEARDRARTMARESRDAAHALALTLESQRAQVASLTQALDRMGGQRGQLDSRLGELASQLAEGDSPVLQLEEQRQVTLEQRVQTEQKLAAARTAVDGIDNDLRRFEQTRQQRDEQALAQREAIGQRRLEQQAILLKAEALVEAVVEAGFVLDDVVNTLTDEMEPAAWERTVNELDGKLRRLEPVNLAAIAEHAEASQRKEYLDAQDVDLTTALETLEEAIRKIDRETRGRFKDTFDRVNAGVQQLYPRLFGGGHAYLELTGEDLLDTGVAIMARPPGKRVSNISLLSGGEKAMTAVALVFAIFQLNPAPFCLLDEVDAPLDEANVGRLAAMVSEMSEQVQFLFVSHNKATMEAAQQLAGVTMREPGVSRLVSVDLAEATRLVGAA
;
A
#
# COMPACT_ATOMS: atom_id res chain seq x y z
N MET A 1 30.90 0.39 -3.72
CA MET A 1 29.52 -0.01 -3.50
C MET A 1 29.41 -1.47 -3.89
N ARG A 2 28.69 -2.31 -3.15
CA ARG A 2 28.49 -3.74 -3.47
C ARG A 2 27.02 -4.10 -3.26
N LEU A 3 26.47 -4.98 -4.09
CA LEU A 3 25.11 -5.48 -3.90
C LEU A 3 25.13 -6.58 -2.84
N SER A 4 24.60 -6.30 -1.65
CA SER A 4 24.66 -7.23 -0.51
C SER A 4 23.45 -8.18 -0.50
N THR A 5 22.26 -7.66 -0.79
CA THR A 5 21.00 -8.42 -0.69
C THR A 5 19.98 -8.00 -1.74
N ILE A 6 19.28 -8.98 -2.33
CA ILE A 6 18.12 -8.78 -3.20
C ILE A 6 16.89 -9.39 -2.51
N LYS A 7 15.88 -8.58 -2.22
CA LYS A 7 14.58 -9.01 -1.66
C LYS A 7 13.49 -8.91 -2.71
N LEU A 8 12.76 -10.00 -2.91
CA LEU A 8 11.73 -10.17 -3.95
C LEU A 8 10.42 -10.62 -3.28
N SER A 9 9.29 -10.04 -3.66
CA SER A 9 7.97 -10.55 -3.25
C SER A 9 6.92 -10.21 -4.30
N GLY A 10 6.10 -11.20 -4.68
CA GLY A 10 5.06 -11.05 -5.70
C GLY A 10 5.57 -10.72 -7.11
N PHE A 11 6.88 -10.87 -7.37
CA PHE A 11 7.52 -10.49 -8.62
C PHE A 11 7.65 -11.68 -9.58
N LYS A 12 6.96 -11.64 -10.72
CA LYS A 12 6.88 -12.72 -11.71
C LYS A 12 6.64 -14.07 -11.03
N SER A 13 7.57 -15.02 -11.11
CA SER A 13 7.42 -16.35 -10.48
C SER A 13 7.82 -16.41 -9.00
N PHE A 14 8.31 -15.33 -8.38
CA PHE A 14 8.64 -15.25 -6.95
C PHE A 14 7.44 -14.71 -6.15
N VAL A 15 6.54 -15.62 -5.76
CA VAL A 15 5.29 -15.28 -5.06
C VAL A 15 5.55 -14.94 -3.59
N ASP A 16 6.24 -15.83 -2.88
CA ASP A 16 6.53 -15.68 -1.46
C ASP A 16 7.76 -14.75 -1.26
N PRO A 17 7.84 -13.97 -0.16
CA PRO A 17 8.99 -13.14 0.15
C PRO A 17 10.30 -13.95 0.15
N THR A 18 11.18 -13.65 -0.79
CA THR A 18 12.42 -14.38 -1.04
C THR A 18 13.60 -13.42 -0.94
N THR A 19 14.62 -13.82 -0.17
CA THR A 19 15.83 -13.02 0.04
C THR A 19 17.03 -13.78 -0.53
N LEU A 20 17.78 -13.14 -1.43
CA LEU A 20 19.04 -13.63 -1.98
C LEU A 20 20.18 -12.81 -1.37
N HIS A 21 21.05 -13.46 -0.61
CA HIS A 21 22.26 -12.86 -0.06
C HIS A 21 23.45 -13.11 -0.98
N LEU A 22 24.29 -12.08 -1.18
CA LEU A 22 25.45 -12.11 -2.07
C LEU A 22 26.74 -11.77 -1.30
N PRO A 23 27.21 -12.67 -0.41
CA PRO A 23 28.40 -12.43 0.42
C PRO A 23 29.73 -12.48 -0.35
N THR A 24 29.74 -13.05 -1.56
CA THR A 24 30.96 -13.24 -2.36
C THR A 24 30.97 -12.35 -3.61
N ASN A 25 32.16 -12.11 -4.15
CA ASN A 25 32.32 -11.35 -5.39
C ASN A 25 31.98 -12.18 -6.65
N MET A 26 31.71 -13.48 -6.53
CA MET A 26 31.42 -14.32 -7.68
C MET A 26 30.35 -15.35 -7.38
N THR A 27 29.09 -14.98 -7.63
CA THR A 27 27.91 -15.80 -7.38
C THR A 27 27.29 -16.31 -8.68
N GLY A 28 27.05 -17.62 -8.77
CA GLY A 28 26.35 -18.24 -9.90
C GLY A 28 24.90 -18.57 -9.56
N VAL A 29 23.95 -18.16 -10.40
CA VAL A 29 22.53 -18.52 -10.29
C VAL A 29 22.24 -19.68 -11.23
N VAL A 30 21.86 -20.83 -10.66
CA VAL A 30 21.73 -22.09 -11.40
C VAL A 30 20.37 -22.73 -11.19
N GLY A 31 19.93 -23.60 -12.10
CA GLY A 31 18.65 -24.30 -11.95
C GLY A 31 18.11 -24.82 -13.29
N PRO A 32 17.05 -25.65 -13.28
CA PRO A 32 16.44 -26.20 -14.49
C PRO A 32 15.94 -25.11 -15.46
N ASN A 33 15.80 -25.44 -16.74
CA ASN A 33 15.25 -24.47 -17.70
C ASN A 33 13.80 -24.11 -17.36
N GLY A 34 13.46 -22.83 -17.48
CA GLY A 34 12.13 -22.32 -17.14
C GLY A 34 11.84 -22.09 -15.65
N CYS A 35 12.81 -22.29 -14.74
CA CYS A 35 12.59 -22.10 -13.29
C CYS A 35 12.62 -20.65 -12.77
N GLY A 36 12.66 -19.65 -13.66
CA GLY A 36 12.64 -18.24 -13.25
C GLY A 36 14.00 -17.63 -12.92
N LYS A 37 15.12 -18.22 -13.37
CA LYS A 37 16.49 -17.69 -13.15
C LYS A 37 16.65 -16.25 -13.65
N SER A 38 16.28 -15.99 -14.90
CA SER A 38 16.37 -14.64 -15.50
C SER A 38 15.44 -13.61 -14.85
N ASN A 39 14.42 -14.04 -14.10
CA ASN A 39 13.55 -13.10 -13.37
C ASN A 39 14.29 -12.37 -12.24
N ILE A 40 15.42 -12.92 -11.76
CA ILE A 40 16.27 -12.22 -10.77
C ILE A 40 16.96 -11.02 -11.44
N ILE A 41 17.44 -11.17 -12.68
CA ILE A 41 18.05 -10.09 -13.45
C ILE A 41 17.01 -9.02 -13.80
N ASP A 42 15.83 -9.45 -14.24
CA ASP A 42 14.70 -8.55 -14.52
C ASP A 42 14.31 -7.74 -13.27
N ALA A 43 14.39 -8.33 -12.08
CA ALA A 43 14.08 -7.66 -10.82
C ALA A 43 15.08 -6.55 -10.49
N VAL A 44 16.39 -6.81 -10.64
CA VAL A 44 17.43 -5.78 -10.42
C VAL A 44 17.23 -4.63 -11.42
N ARG A 45 17.04 -4.95 -12.70
CA ARG A 45 16.84 -3.95 -13.76
C ARG A 45 15.59 -3.10 -13.54
N TRP A 46 14.51 -3.72 -13.10
CA TRP A 46 13.26 -3.04 -12.80
C TRP A 46 13.42 -2.04 -11.65
N VAL A 47 14.14 -2.38 -10.58
CA VAL A 47 14.38 -1.44 -9.47
C VAL A 47 15.28 -0.27 -9.88
N MET A 48 16.28 -0.51 -10.73
CA MET A 48 17.21 0.53 -11.21
C MET A 48 16.59 1.54 -12.18
N GLY A 49 15.29 1.42 -12.48
CA GLY A 49 14.52 2.47 -13.15
C GLY A 49 14.20 2.22 -14.62
N GLU A 50 14.33 0.98 -15.11
CA GLU A 50 13.87 0.61 -16.45
C GLU A 50 12.33 0.78 -16.57
N SER A 51 11.91 1.44 -17.64
CA SER A 51 10.52 1.81 -17.91
C SER A 51 9.92 1.09 -19.12
N SER A 52 10.74 0.41 -19.91
CA SER A 52 10.29 -0.38 -21.05
C SER A 52 9.82 -1.76 -20.60
N ALA A 53 8.53 -2.06 -20.78
CA ALA A 53 7.96 -3.38 -20.47
C ALA A 53 8.59 -4.49 -21.34
N SER A 54 8.86 -4.20 -22.63
CA SER A 54 9.45 -5.18 -23.56
C SER A 54 10.84 -5.64 -23.12
N ARG A 55 11.64 -4.76 -22.52
CA ARG A 55 12.95 -5.09 -21.96
C ARG A 55 12.88 -5.92 -20.67
N LEU A 56 11.75 -5.92 -19.99
CA LEU A 56 11.47 -6.77 -18.84
C LEU A 56 10.72 -8.04 -19.25
N ARG A 57 10.73 -8.40 -20.54
CA ARG A 57 10.06 -9.59 -21.10
C ARG A 57 8.55 -9.62 -20.78
N GLY A 58 7.87 -8.47 -20.91
CA GLY A 58 6.42 -8.31 -20.74
C GLY A 58 5.82 -7.25 -21.68
N ASP A 59 4.49 -7.21 -21.79
CA ASP A 59 3.78 -6.26 -22.67
C ASP A 59 3.39 -4.98 -21.91
N SER A 60 3.12 -5.11 -20.61
CA SER A 60 2.78 -4.02 -19.68
C SER A 60 3.69 -4.02 -18.45
N LEU A 61 3.89 -2.85 -17.85
CA LEU A 61 4.61 -2.70 -16.57
C LEU A 61 3.92 -3.41 -15.39
N THR A 62 2.64 -3.78 -15.54
CA THR A 62 1.90 -4.61 -14.57
C THR A 62 2.23 -6.10 -14.66
N ASP A 63 2.85 -6.56 -15.74
CA ASP A 63 3.15 -7.98 -16.00
C ASP A 63 4.34 -8.49 -15.16
N VAL A 64 4.97 -7.59 -14.40
CA VAL A 64 5.94 -7.95 -13.37
C VAL A 64 5.25 -8.51 -12.10
N ILE A 65 3.94 -8.36 -11.95
CA ILE A 65 3.16 -8.87 -10.82
C ILE A 65 2.75 -10.32 -11.09
N PHE A 66 2.91 -11.22 -10.11
CA PHE A 66 2.47 -12.62 -10.27
C PHE A 66 0.98 -12.72 -10.63
N ALA A 67 0.72 -13.29 -11.81
CA ALA A 67 -0.61 -13.38 -12.40
C ALA A 67 -1.46 -14.55 -11.88
N GLY A 68 -0.90 -15.44 -11.04
CA GLY A 68 -1.54 -16.66 -10.55
C GLY A 68 -1.03 -17.92 -11.25
N SER A 69 -1.20 -19.08 -10.60
CA SER A 69 -0.97 -20.42 -11.17
C SER A 69 -2.16 -21.34 -10.86
N SER A 70 -2.16 -22.56 -11.37
CA SER A 70 -3.24 -23.54 -11.09
C SER A 70 -3.41 -23.87 -9.59
N SER A 71 -2.36 -23.70 -8.78
CA SER A 71 -2.36 -23.95 -7.34
C SER A 71 -2.35 -22.68 -6.47
N ARG A 72 -2.06 -21.49 -7.03
CA ARG A 72 -1.88 -20.24 -6.26
C ARG A 72 -2.64 -19.06 -6.89
N LYS A 73 -3.34 -18.31 -6.05
CA LYS A 73 -4.05 -17.09 -6.45
C LYS A 73 -3.09 -15.99 -6.92
N PRO A 74 -3.52 -15.11 -7.85
CA PRO A 74 -2.79 -13.89 -8.19
C PRO A 74 -2.53 -13.00 -6.97
N VAL A 75 -1.40 -12.30 -6.97
CA VAL A 75 -1.09 -11.27 -5.96
C VAL A 75 -1.43 -9.88 -6.49
N SER A 76 -1.72 -8.94 -5.58
CA SER A 76 -2.14 -7.57 -5.91
C SER A 76 -0.99 -6.60 -6.16
N GLN A 77 0.22 -6.94 -5.69
CA GLN A 77 1.40 -6.08 -5.76
C GLN A 77 2.69 -6.89 -5.91
N ALA A 78 3.68 -6.27 -6.55
CA ALA A 78 5.05 -6.76 -6.61
C ALA A 78 5.98 -5.75 -5.95
N THR A 79 6.94 -6.25 -5.17
CA THR A 79 7.97 -5.45 -4.52
C THR A 79 9.33 -6.07 -4.73
N VAL A 80 10.29 -5.24 -5.12
CA VAL A 80 11.70 -5.61 -5.18
C VAL A 80 12.50 -4.55 -4.44
N GLU A 81 13.42 -4.99 -3.58
CA GLU A 81 14.32 -4.14 -2.82
C GLU A 81 15.76 -4.64 -2.99
N LEU A 82 16.63 -3.73 -3.42
CA LEU A 82 18.07 -3.93 -3.54
C LEU A 82 18.75 -3.23 -2.39
N ILE A 83 19.62 -3.94 -1.69
CA ILE A 83 20.41 -3.40 -0.58
C ILE A 83 21.87 -3.36 -1.02
N PHE A 84 22.46 -2.18 -0.94
CA PHE A 84 23.83 -1.92 -1.31
C PHE A 84 24.66 -1.57 -0.08
N ASP A 85 25.80 -2.23 0.05
CA ASP A 85 26.87 -1.85 0.97
C ASP A 85 27.71 -0.74 0.32
N ASN A 86 27.76 0.41 0.97
CA ASN A 86 28.51 1.60 0.58
C ASN A 86 29.64 1.91 1.57
N SER A 87 30.17 0.92 2.29
CA SER A 87 31.30 1.08 3.22
C SER A 87 32.57 1.66 2.59
N ASP A 88 32.68 1.66 1.26
CA ASP A 88 33.76 2.28 0.49
C ASP A 88 33.47 3.72 0.02
N HIS A 89 32.33 4.30 0.40
CA HIS A 89 31.86 5.66 0.11
C HIS A 89 32.00 6.10 -1.36
N THR A 90 31.83 5.15 -2.29
CA THR A 90 31.85 5.40 -3.74
C THR A 90 30.69 6.27 -4.23
N ILE A 91 29.53 6.23 -3.55
CA ILE A 91 28.42 7.16 -3.79
C ILE A 91 28.71 8.48 -3.07
N THR A 92 28.61 9.58 -3.82
CA THR A 92 28.82 10.95 -3.32
C THR A 92 27.50 11.72 -3.23
N GLY A 93 27.43 12.76 -2.39
CA GLY A 93 26.23 13.59 -2.21
C GLY A 93 25.50 13.31 -0.88
N GLU A 94 24.23 13.68 -0.80
CA GLU A 94 23.40 13.61 0.42
C GLU A 94 23.30 12.20 1.02
N TYR A 95 23.43 11.16 0.18
CA TYR A 95 23.34 9.76 0.58
C TYR A 95 24.69 9.06 0.76
N GLY A 96 25.81 9.75 0.55
CA GLY A 96 27.15 9.19 0.74
C GLY A 96 27.54 8.95 2.21
N ALA A 97 26.79 9.55 3.15
CA ALA A 97 26.99 9.40 4.59
C ALA A 97 26.41 8.09 5.17
N PHE A 98 25.68 7.31 4.37
CA PHE A 98 25.11 6.03 4.79
C PHE A 98 25.99 4.88 4.32
N ASP A 99 26.33 3.98 5.25
CA ASP A 99 27.09 2.75 4.97
C ASP A 99 26.25 1.71 4.23
N GLU A 100 24.91 1.79 4.33
CA GLU A 100 23.97 0.94 3.60
C GLU A 100 22.91 1.79 2.90
N ILE A 101 22.65 1.48 1.62
CA ILE A 101 21.65 2.17 0.80
C ILE A 101 20.65 1.13 0.29
N SER A 102 19.37 1.29 0.62
CA SER A 102 18.28 0.47 0.10
C SER A 102 17.48 1.20 -0.98
N VAL A 103 17.32 0.54 -2.13
CA VAL A 103 16.49 1.02 -3.25
C VAL A 103 15.35 0.04 -3.44
N LYS A 104 14.12 0.51 -3.27
CA LYS A 104 12.92 -0.34 -3.36
C LYS A 104 11.93 0.22 -4.38
N ARG A 105 11.39 -0.66 -5.22
CA ARG A 105 10.31 -0.35 -6.14
C ARG A 105 9.09 -1.21 -5.83
N LEU A 106 7.91 -0.57 -5.79
CA LEU A 106 6.62 -1.22 -5.57
C LEU A 106 5.68 -0.87 -6.72
N VAL A 107 4.97 -1.87 -7.24
CA VAL A 107 3.88 -1.65 -8.20
C VAL A 107 2.66 -2.46 -7.81
N SER A 108 1.49 -1.82 -7.90
CA SER A 108 0.18 -2.43 -7.71
C SER A 108 -0.54 -2.59 -9.06
N ARG A 109 -1.57 -3.46 -9.09
CA ARG A 109 -2.35 -3.74 -10.31
C ARG A 109 -3.11 -2.55 -10.90
N ASP A 110 -3.24 -1.46 -10.15
CA ASP A 110 -3.79 -0.17 -10.60
C ASP A 110 -2.80 0.65 -11.46
N GLY A 111 -1.57 0.17 -11.66
CA GLY A 111 -0.53 0.83 -12.44
C GLY A 111 0.29 1.87 -11.65
N ALA A 112 0.06 2.01 -10.34
CA ALA A 112 0.81 2.94 -9.50
C ALA A 112 2.21 2.36 -9.16
N SER A 113 3.25 2.84 -9.84
CA SER A 113 4.66 2.53 -9.54
C SER A 113 5.24 3.55 -8.56
N GLN A 114 5.71 3.10 -7.40
CA GLN A 114 6.33 3.94 -6.36
C GLN A 114 7.79 3.53 -6.13
N TYR A 115 8.67 4.53 -5.99
CA TYR A 115 10.07 4.34 -5.64
C TYR A 115 10.32 4.76 -4.20
N TYR A 116 11.19 4.03 -3.53
CA TYR A 116 11.63 4.28 -2.17
C TYR A 116 13.15 4.20 -2.11
N LEU A 117 13.76 5.14 -1.40
CA LEU A 117 15.18 5.19 -1.09
C LEU A 117 15.33 5.23 0.43
N ASN A 118 16.02 4.26 1.02
CA ASN A 118 16.12 4.08 2.47
C ASN A 118 14.75 4.13 3.20
N GLY A 119 13.71 3.59 2.57
CA GLY A 119 12.33 3.59 3.08
C GLY A 119 11.53 4.88 2.85
N ALA A 120 12.15 5.98 2.42
CA ALA A 120 11.47 7.23 2.09
C ALA A 120 11.00 7.26 0.63
N LYS A 121 9.78 7.74 0.37
CA LYS A 121 9.21 7.82 -0.98
C LYS A 121 9.94 8.88 -1.82
N CYS A 122 10.42 8.50 -3.00
CA CYS A 122 11.18 9.37 -3.90
C CYS A 122 10.66 9.31 -5.35
N ARG A 123 11.17 10.20 -6.20
CA ARG A 123 10.87 10.21 -7.64
C ARG A 123 11.84 9.29 -8.38
N ARG A 124 11.42 8.81 -9.55
CA ARG A 124 12.28 8.01 -10.45
C ARG A 124 13.59 8.74 -10.81
N ARG A 125 13.50 10.06 -10.97
CA ARG A 125 14.68 10.91 -11.26
C ARG A 125 15.72 10.81 -10.15
N ASP A 126 15.30 10.78 -8.88
CA ASP A 126 16.22 10.69 -7.73
C ASP A 126 16.99 9.36 -7.74
N ILE A 127 16.34 8.26 -8.15
CA ILE A 127 17.00 6.95 -8.37
C ILE A 127 17.94 6.99 -9.58
N THR A 128 17.55 7.67 -10.67
CA THR A 128 18.40 7.81 -11.85
C THR A 128 19.64 8.65 -11.52
N ASP A 129 19.48 9.71 -10.73
CA ASP A 129 20.56 10.61 -10.28
C ASP A 129 21.52 9.89 -9.32
N LEU A 130 21.02 8.97 -8.46
CA LEU A 130 21.85 8.13 -7.58
C LEU A 130 22.82 7.23 -8.35
N PHE A 131 22.37 6.65 -9.47
CA PHE A 131 23.17 5.74 -10.29
C PHE A 131 23.89 6.44 -11.46
N LEU A 132 23.76 7.76 -11.59
CA LEU A 132 24.34 8.52 -12.69
C LEU A 132 25.86 8.68 -12.49
N GLY A 133 26.64 8.08 -13.37
CA GLY A 133 28.11 8.12 -13.31
C GLY A 133 28.76 7.00 -12.48
N THR A 134 27.97 6.12 -11.85
CA THR A 134 28.47 4.88 -11.18
C THR A 134 28.53 3.68 -12.13
N GLY A 135 28.22 3.89 -13.41
CA GLY A 135 28.11 2.83 -14.40
C GLY A 135 26.80 2.04 -14.35
N LEU A 136 25.85 2.35 -13.45
CA LEU A 136 24.58 1.62 -13.23
C LEU A 136 23.32 2.34 -13.77
N GLY A 137 23.39 3.02 -14.92
CA GLY A 137 22.24 3.68 -15.55
C GLY A 137 21.25 2.73 -16.26
N PRO A 138 20.06 3.22 -16.69
CA PRO A 138 19.09 2.45 -17.48
C PRO A 138 19.59 2.04 -18.89
N ARG A 139 20.73 2.60 -19.34
CA ARG A 139 21.45 2.20 -20.56
C ARG A 139 22.84 1.60 -20.25
N SER A 140 23.03 1.16 -19.01
CA SER A 140 24.29 0.61 -18.51
C SER A 140 24.71 -0.68 -19.23
N TYR A 141 26.03 -0.82 -19.38
CA TYR A 141 26.74 -2.01 -19.84
C TYR A 141 27.00 -3.05 -18.72
N SER A 142 26.55 -2.80 -17.49
CA SER A 142 26.73 -3.69 -16.33
C SER A 142 25.78 -4.89 -16.30
N ILE A 143 24.63 -4.80 -16.99
CA ILE A 143 23.67 -5.90 -17.15
C ILE A 143 23.73 -6.42 -18.58
N ILE A 144 24.23 -7.64 -18.75
CA ILE A 144 24.35 -8.31 -20.04
C ILE A 144 23.28 -9.41 -20.11
N GLU A 145 22.20 -9.14 -20.84
CA GLU A 145 21.13 -10.11 -21.07
C GLU A 145 21.40 -11.01 -22.28
N GLN A 146 20.68 -12.12 -22.33
CA GLN A 146 20.57 -12.95 -23.53
C GLN A 146 20.05 -12.10 -24.71
N GLY A 147 20.91 -11.85 -25.69
CA GLY A 147 20.61 -11.01 -26.86
C GLY A 147 21.12 -9.56 -26.80
N MET A 148 21.53 -9.04 -25.63
CA MET A 148 22.22 -7.73 -25.53
C MET A 148 23.54 -7.75 -26.30
N ILE A 149 24.25 -8.88 -26.25
CA ILE A 149 25.47 -9.11 -27.03
C ILE A 149 25.17 -8.97 -28.53
N SER A 150 24.09 -9.59 -29.02
CA SER A 150 23.62 -9.47 -30.40
C SER A 150 23.22 -8.03 -30.76
N GLN A 151 22.58 -7.30 -29.85
CA GLN A 151 22.24 -5.88 -30.06
C GLN A 151 23.48 -4.98 -30.18
N ILE A 152 24.53 -5.23 -29.39
CA ILE A 152 25.80 -4.50 -29.50
C ILE A 152 26.51 -4.82 -30.83
N ILE A 153 26.37 -6.06 -31.33
CA ILE A 153 26.92 -6.49 -32.63
C ILE A 153 26.19 -5.84 -33.81
N GLU A 154 24.88 -5.64 -33.69
CA GLU A 154 24.00 -5.09 -34.74
C GLU A 154 23.78 -3.58 -34.59
N ALA A 155 24.30 -2.97 -33.52
CA ALA A 155 24.19 -1.53 -33.27
C ALA A 155 24.84 -0.73 -34.40
N ARG A 156 24.17 0.35 -34.80
CA ARG A 156 24.77 1.32 -35.73
C ARG A 156 25.92 2.04 -35.02
N PRO A 157 26.91 2.56 -35.76
CA PRO A 157 28.05 3.25 -35.16
C PRO A 157 27.67 4.40 -34.21
N GLU A 158 26.55 5.08 -34.45
CA GLU A 158 26.02 6.14 -33.59
C GLU A 158 25.43 5.59 -32.29
N ASP A 159 24.84 4.39 -32.32
CA ASP A 159 24.27 3.72 -31.15
C ASP A 159 25.39 3.12 -30.28
N LEU A 160 26.47 2.61 -30.89
CA LEU A 160 27.65 2.12 -30.17
C LEU A 160 28.40 3.24 -29.42
N ARG A 161 28.41 4.45 -30.01
CA ARG A 161 28.97 5.67 -29.39
C ARG A 161 28.35 5.94 -28.03
N VAL A 162 27.03 5.78 -27.89
CA VAL A 162 26.30 6.08 -26.63
C VAL A 162 26.85 5.29 -25.44
N TYR A 163 27.24 4.03 -25.65
CA TYR A 163 27.83 3.20 -24.59
C TYR A 163 29.22 3.72 -24.15
N LEU A 164 30.01 4.24 -25.10
CA LEU A 164 31.29 4.88 -24.80
C LEU A 164 31.12 6.25 -24.14
N GLU A 165 30.09 7.01 -24.52
CA GLU A 165 29.73 8.28 -23.86
C GLU A 165 29.36 8.05 -22.39
N GLU A 166 28.64 6.97 -22.09
CA GLU A 166 28.23 6.60 -20.74
C GLU A 166 29.43 6.12 -19.91
N ALA A 167 30.32 5.31 -20.49
CA ALA A 167 31.56 4.88 -19.83
C ALA A 167 32.53 6.05 -19.54
N ALA A 168 32.60 7.02 -20.44
CA ALA A 168 33.37 8.26 -20.28
C ALA A 168 32.74 9.24 -19.26
N GLY A 169 31.51 8.98 -18.79
CA GLY A 169 30.78 9.85 -17.88
C GLY A 169 30.41 11.21 -18.48
N ILE A 170 30.37 11.33 -19.81
CA ILE A 170 30.13 12.61 -20.50
C ILE A 170 28.64 12.93 -20.70
N SER A 171 27.73 11.98 -20.43
CA SER A 171 26.28 12.18 -20.53
C SER A 171 25.79 13.35 -19.68
N LYS A 172 26.33 13.53 -18.46
CA LYS A 172 26.06 14.67 -17.56
C LYS A 172 26.45 16.02 -18.18
N TYR A 173 27.56 16.04 -18.94
CA TYR A 173 28.09 17.24 -19.58
C TYR A 173 27.27 17.61 -20.81
N LYS A 174 26.80 16.63 -21.59
CA LYS A 174 25.95 16.82 -22.78
C LYS A 174 24.57 17.37 -22.41
N GLU A 175 23.99 16.91 -21.30
CA GLU A 175 22.71 17.42 -20.80
C GLU A 175 22.84 18.87 -20.28
N ARG A 176 23.92 19.18 -19.52
CA ARG A 176 24.28 20.56 -19.12
C ARG A 176 24.59 21.48 -20.30
N ARG A 177 25.20 20.97 -21.37
CA ARG A 177 25.50 21.72 -22.61
C ARG A 177 24.20 22.17 -23.29
N LYS A 178 23.22 21.27 -23.44
CA LYS A 178 21.93 21.56 -24.08
C LYS A 178 21.11 22.62 -23.33
N GLU A 179 21.18 22.61 -21.99
CA GLU A 179 20.57 23.64 -21.15
C GLU A 179 21.25 25.01 -21.36
N THR A 180 22.59 25.04 -21.36
CA THR A 180 23.39 26.25 -21.58
C THR A 180 23.16 26.86 -22.98
N GLU A 181 23.09 26.05 -24.04
CA GLU A 181 22.78 26.51 -25.42
C GLU A 181 21.41 27.20 -25.50
N THR A 182 20.43 26.69 -24.77
CA THR A 182 19.09 27.28 -24.73
C THR A 182 19.13 28.67 -24.08
N ARG A 183 19.93 28.87 -23.02
CA ARG A 183 20.11 30.17 -22.36
C ARG A 183 20.89 31.18 -23.22
N ILE A 184 21.90 30.74 -23.95
CA ILE A 184 22.68 31.58 -24.89
C ILE A 184 21.78 32.16 -25.98
N ARG A 185 20.90 31.35 -26.57
CA ARG A 185 19.96 31.78 -27.61
C ARG A 185 19.08 32.95 -27.14
N HIS A 186 18.51 32.86 -25.94
CA HIS A 186 17.70 33.93 -25.35
C HIS A 186 18.51 35.19 -24.99
N THR A 187 19.80 35.06 -24.67
CA THR A 187 20.66 36.20 -24.31
C THR A 187 21.09 37.00 -25.55
N ARG A 188 21.35 36.33 -26.69
CA ARG A 188 21.68 36.99 -27.97
C ARG A 188 20.53 37.86 -28.49
N GLU A 189 19.29 37.38 -28.37
CA GLU A 189 18.09 38.14 -28.75
C GLU A 189 17.93 39.45 -27.95
N ASN A 190 18.48 39.52 -26.72
CA ASN A 190 18.45 40.72 -25.89
C ASN A 190 19.59 41.70 -26.20
N LEU A 191 20.79 41.20 -26.57
CA LEU A 191 21.94 42.02 -26.95
C LEU A 191 21.67 42.82 -28.23
N ASP A 192 21.00 42.22 -29.22
CA ASP A 192 20.66 42.91 -30.47
C ASP A 192 19.84 44.19 -30.23
N ARG A 193 18.93 44.17 -29.25
CA ARG A 193 18.11 45.36 -28.88
C ARG A 193 18.89 46.43 -28.13
N LEU A 194 19.91 46.04 -27.37
CA LEU A 194 20.72 46.95 -26.57
C LEU A 194 21.73 47.72 -27.44
N SER A 195 22.26 47.05 -28.49
CA SER A 195 23.19 47.63 -29.46
C SER A 195 22.57 48.84 -30.20
N ASP A 196 21.31 48.73 -30.62
CA ASP A 196 20.59 49.80 -31.31
C ASP A 196 20.49 51.08 -30.44
N LEU A 197 20.30 50.92 -29.13
CA LEU A 197 20.16 52.04 -28.18
C LEU A 197 21.50 52.76 -27.90
N ARG A 198 22.62 52.03 -27.95
CA ARG A 198 23.97 52.56 -27.69
C ARG A 198 24.49 53.43 -28.84
N GLU A 199 24.15 53.06 -30.07
CA GLU A 199 24.62 53.76 -31.26
C GLU A 199 24.00 55.16 -31.40
N GLU A 200 22.78 55.35 -30.89
CA GLU A 200 22.08 56.64 -30.84
C GLU A 200 22.72 57.61 -29.83
N VAL A 201 23.03 57.15 -28.62
CA VAL A 201 23.63 57.97 -27.54
C VAL A 201 25.09 58.37 -27.83
N GLY A 202 25.83 57.52 -28.56
CA GLY A 202 27.23 57.80 -28.92
C GLY A 202 27.43 59.03 -29.80
N LYS A 203 26.48 59.36 -30.68
CA LYS A 203 26.56 60.51 -31.61
C LYS A 203 26.39 61.86 -30.91
N GLN A 204 25.74 61.91 -29.75
CA GLN A 204 25.55 63.15 -28.96
C GLN A 204 26.79 63.58 -28.16
N LEU A 205 27.64 62.63 -27.73
CA LEU A 205 28.77 62.87 -26.82
C LEU A 205 29.98 63.58 -27.45
N GLU A 206 30.26 63.31 -28.73
CA GLU A 206 31.40 63.93 -29.45
C GLU A 206 31.23 65.45 -29.63
N HIS A 207 29.99 65.94 -29.65
CA HIS A 207 29.69 67.35 -29.84
C HIS A 207 30.05 68.20 -28.59
N LEU A 208 29.86 67.64 -27.39
CA LEU A 208 30.00 68.34 -26.11
C LEU A 208 31.45 68.52 -25.65
N ARG A 209 32.36 67.57 -26.00
CA ARG A 209 33.76 67.59 -25.55
C ARG A 209 34.60 68.77 -26.06
N ARG A 210 34.25 69.34 -27.21
CA ARG A 210 35.01 70.45 -27.84
C ARG A 210 34.85 71.78 -27.12
N GLN A 211 33.75 71.98 -26.41
CA GLN A 211 33.39 73.30 -25.90
C GLN A 211 33.93 73.57 -24.48
N ALA A 212 34.37 72.53 -23.76
CA ALA A 212 34.92 72.59 -22.39
C ALA A 212 36.31 73.23 -22.27
N ARG A 213 37.14 73.18 -23.31
CA ARG A 213 38.54 73.70 -23.29
C ARG A 213 38.63 75.23 -23.32
N GLN A 214 37.58 75.92 -23.75
CA GLN A 214 37.55 77.37 -23.80
C GLN A 214 37.39 77.96 -22.37
N ALA A 215 36.91 77.15 -21.41
CA ALA A 215 36.54 77.49 -20.02
C ALA A 215 37.65 78.13 -19.18
N GLU A 216 38.90 77.77 -19.43
CA GLU A 216 40.00 78.07 -18.52
C GLU A 216 40.52 79.52 -18.65
N GLN A 217 40.35 80.18 -19.81
CA GLN A 217 40.74 81.60 -20.00
C GLN A 217 39.80 82.60 -19.31
N TYR A 218 38.61 82.14 -18.89
CA TYR A 218 37.60 82.91 -18.16
C TYR A 218 38.05 83.29 -16.74
N GLN A 219 38.97 82.55 -16.12
CA GLN A 219 39.30 82.76 -14.70
C GLN A 219 40.12 84.03 -14.40
N ALA A 220 40.73 84.71 -15.38
CA ALA A 220 41.62 85.86 -15.14
C ALA A 220 40.90 87.22 -14.99
N ILE A 221 39.75 87.41 -15.64
CA ILE A 221 38.93 88.65 -15.54
C ILE A 221 38.09 88.66 -14.24
N GLN A 222 38.09 87.52 -13.54
CA GLN A 222 37.39 87.23 -12.28
C GLN A 222 37.94 87.98 -11.06
N ALA A 223 39.13 88.58 -11.14
CA ALA A 223 39.74 89.30 -10.01
C ALA A 223 39.22 90.75 -9.87
N GLU A 224 38.89 91.43 -10.97
CA GLU A 224 38.34 92.79 -10.98
C GLU A 224 36.84 92.78 -10.58
N ARG A 225 36.15 91.68 -10.88
CA ARG A 225 34.82 91.33 -10.35
C ARG A 225 34.78 91.46 -8.81
N LYS A 226 35.85 91.08 -8.11
CA LYS A 226 35.88 90.79 -6.67
C LYS A 226 35.47 91.94 -5.73
N VAL A 227 35.58 93.21 -6.15
CA VAL A 227 35.19 94.38 -5.33
C VAL A 227 33.72 94.74 -5.52
N ARG A 228 33.22 94.78 -6.77
CA ARG A 228 31.78 94.95 -7.05
C ARG A 228 30.96 93.74 -6.65
N ASP A 229 31.62 92.59 -6.61
CA ASP A 229 31.16 91.35 -6.00
C ASP A 229 30.88 91.54 -4.49
N ALA A 230 31.66 92.31 -3.71
CA ALA A 230 31.38 92.48 -2.28
C ALA A 230 30.07 93.26 -1.99
N GLU A 231 29.78 94.32 -2.74
CA GLU A 231 28.54 95.10 -2.65
C GLU A 231 27.33 94.31 -3.19
N TRP A 232 27.52 93.55 -4.27
CA TRP A 232 26.53 92.61 -4.80
C TRP A 232 26.25 91.46 -3.84
N LYS A 233 27.27 90.89 -3.21
CA LYS A 233 27.17 89.79 -2.22
C LYS A 233 26.36 90.19 -0.98
N ALA A 234 26.41 91.46 -0.56
CA ALA A 234 25.56 91.98 0.52
C ALA A 234 24.07 92.07 0.12
N LEU A 235 23.77 92.46 -1.13
CA LEU A 235 22.40 92.43 -1.68
C LEU A 235 21.92 90.99 -1.94
N GLU A 236 22.82 90.09 -2.37
CA GLU A 236 22.57 88.67 -2.57
C GLU A 236 22.32 87.95 -1.25
N HIS A 237 23.04 88.32 -0.18
CA HIS A 237 22.78 87.85 1.19
C HIS A 237 21.35 88.19 1.63
N ARG A 238 20.89 89.44 1.43
CA ARG A 238 19.50 89.85 1.72
C ARG A 238 18.46 89.06 0.90
N ALA A 239 18.79 88.70 -0.35
CA ALA A 239 17.92 87.87 -1.19
C ALA A 239 17.93 86.38 -0.78
N LEU A 240 19.08 85.85 -0.34
CA LEU A 240 19.22 84.49 0.18
C LEU A 240 18.51 84.33 1.52
N ASP A 241 18.47 85.37 2.35
CA ASP A 241 17.74 85.34 3.63
C ASP A 241 16.22 85.25 3.40
N ARG A 242 15.68 85.94 2.38
CA ARG A 242 14.30 85.76 1.91
C ARG A 242 14.05 84.36 1.32
N LYS A 243 15.00 83.81 0.55
CA LYS A 243 14.92 82.43 0.03
C LYS A 243 14.97 81.39 1.16
N LEU A 244 15.75 81.66 2.22
CA LEU A 244 15.87 80.80 3.40
C LEU A 244 14.54 80.73 4.17
N GLN A 245 13.84 81.86 4.31
CA GLN A 245 12.48 81.89 4.86
C GLN A 245 11.50 81.06 4.02
N ALA A 246 11.50 81.23 2.69
CA ALA A 246 10.64 80.45 1.80
C ALA A 246 10.96 78.93 1.81
N GLN A 247 12.23 78.55 1.98
CA GLN A 247 12.62 77.13 2.12
C GLN A 247 12.23 76.55 3.48
N ARG A 248 12.26 77.34 4.56
CA ARG A 248 11.75 76.93 5.88
C ARG A 248 10.26 76.58 5.82
N GLU A 249 9.46 77.38 5.14
CA GLU A 249 8.03 77.11 4.96
C GLU A 249 7.76 75.84 4.13
N LYS A 250 8.50 75.64 3.04
CA LYS A 250 8.40 74.43 2.21
C LYS A 250 8.84 73.16 2.97
N LEU A 251 9.87 73.27 3.80
CA LEU A 251 10.33 72.18 4.66
C LEU A 251 9.25 71.78 5.67
N ALA A 252 8.62 72.75 6.32
CA ALA A 252 7.51 72.51 7.26
C ALA A 252 6.30 71.82 6.58
N GLN A 253 5.97 72.21 5.34
CA GLN A 253 4.94 71.55 4.54
C GLN A 253 5.29 70.09 4.23
N GLN A 254 6.55 69.81 3.88
CA GLN A 254 7.01 68.45 3.59
C GLN A 254 7.08 67.56 4.83
N GLU A 255 7.47 68.10 5.98
CA GLU A 255 7.45 67.40 7.27
C GLU A 255 6.01 67.07 7.70
N THR A 256 5.07 68.00 7.47
CA THR A 256 3.64 67.75 7.68
C THR A 256 3.10 66.64 6.77
N ARG A 257 3.53 66.63 5.49
CA ARG A 257 3.16 65.56 4.54
C ARG A 257 3.74 64.20 4.95
N LEU A 258 4.96 64.16 5.50
CA LEU A 258 5.55 62.94 6.04
C LEU A 258 4.75 62.41 7.24
N GLN A 259 4.33 63.28 8.17
CA GLN A 259 3.46 62.91 9.28
C GLN A 259 2.13 62.30 8.80
N GLN A 260 1.53 62.86 7.74
CA GLN A 260 0.33 62.31 7.10
C GLN A 260 0.57 60.91 6.52
N LEU A 261 1.67 60.70 5.79
CA LEU A 261 1.99 59.38 5.19
C LEU A 261 2.24 58.31 6.26
N ILE A 262 2.88 58.68 7.38
CA ILE A 262 3.09 57.78 8.52
C ILE A 262 1.75 57.43 9.19
N ALA A 263 0.81 58.36 9.29
CA ALA A 263 -0.53 58.09 9.80
C ALA A 263 -1.31 57.14 8.87
N GLU A 264 -1.25 57.35 7.55
CA GLU A 264 -1.85 56.47 6.54
C GLU A 264 -1.23 55.06 6.54
N GLN A 265 0.08 54.95 6.78
CA GLN A 265 0.78 53.67 6.97
C GLN A 265 0.26 52.91 8.21
N ARG A 266 0.19 53.58 9.36
CA ARG A 266 -0.31 52.99 10.62
C ARG A 266 -1.76 52.55 10.53
N GLU A 267 -2.57 53.29 9.78
CA GLU A 267 -3.96 52.92 9.50
C GLU A 267 -4.04 51.61 8.69
N ALA A 268 -3.22 51.47 7.65
CA ALA A 268 -3.14 50.23 6.87
C ALA A 268 -2.61 49.06 7.73
N GLU A 269 -1.65 49.27 8.61
CA GLU A 269 -1.15 48.25 9.55
C GLU A 269 -2.23 47.79 10.52
N ARG A 270 -3.06 48.71 11.02
CA ARG A 270 -4.21 48.38 11.87
C ARG A 270 -5.24 47.55 11.10
N GLU A 271 -5.59 47.93 9.87
CA GLU A 271 -6.52 47.15 9.04
C GLU A 271 -5.98 45.75 8.71
N ILE A 272 -4.67 45.61 8.48
CA ILE A 272 -4.02 44.29 8.32
C ILE A 272 -4.21 43.43 9.58
N GLU A 273 -3.97 43.99 10.77
CA GLU A 273 -4.10 43.23 12.02
C GLU A 273 -5.57 42.84 12.29
N THR A 274 -6.52 43.74 12.06
CA THR A 274 -7.94 43.37 12.18
C THR A 274 -8.38 42.37 11.11
N GLY A 275 -7.82 42.46 9.90
CA GLY A 275 -8.07 41.50 8.82
C GLY A 275 -7.52 40.11 9.13
N ARG A 276 -6.39 40.00 9.84
CA ARG A 276 -5.83 38.72 10.31
C ARG A 276 -6.76 38.01 11.28
N VAL A 277 -7.32 38.73 12.25
CA VAL A 277 -8.30 38.17 13.19
C VAL A 277 -9.55 37.70 12.45
N ARG A 278 -10.11 38.51 11.54
CA ARG A 278 -11.27 38.10 10.72
C ARG A 278 -10.96 36.90 9.82
N ARG A 279 -9.74 36.79 9.31
CA ARG A 279 -9.28 35.65 8.49
C ARG A 279 -9.23 34.38 9.32
N GLU A 280 -8.77 34.45 10.56
CA GLU A 280 -8.73 33.31 11.48
C GLU A 280 -10.14 32.82 11.82
N GLU A 281 -11.06 33.73 12.17
CA GLU A 281 -12.48 33.41 12.39
C GLU A 281 -13.15 32.78 11.15
N ALA A 282 -12.88 33.34 9.95
CA ALA A 282 -13.40 32.80 8.70
C ALA A 282 -12.78 31.44 8.32
N ALA A 283 -11.51 31.21 8.66
CA ALA A 283 -10.83 29.93 8.47
C ALA A 283 -11.39 28.84 9.41
N GLU A 284 -11.70 29.18 10.65
CA GLU A 284 -12.40 28.27 11.56
C GLU A 284 -13.80 27.90 11.04
N ALA A 285 -14.57 28.90 10.56
CA ALA A 285 -15.87 28.66 9.94
C ALA A 285 -15.78 27.78 8.68
N LEU A 286 -14.74 27.97 7.86
CA LEU A 286 -14.46 27.13 6.70
C LEU A 286 -14.14 25.70 7.10
N ASN A 287 -13.27 25.50 8.10
CA ASN A 287 -12.92 24.17 8.61
C ASN A 287 -14.15 23.44 9.16
N LYS A 288 -15.03 24.16 9.89
CA LYS A 288 -16.28 23.60 10.40
C LYS A 288 -17.23 23.18 9.26
N ALA A 289 -17.45 24.05 8.27
CA ALA A 289 -18.29 23.73 7.11
C ALA A 289 -17.71 22.57 6.28
N GLN A 290 -16.38 22.46 6.20
CA GLN A 290 -15.70 21.37 5.51
C GLN A 290 -15.83 20.04 6.27
N ALA A 291 -15.73 20.05 7.60
CA ALA A 291 -15.99 18.88 8.44
C ALA A 291 -17.44 18.38 8.32
N GLU A 292 -18.42 19.29 8.39
CA GLU A 292 -19.85 18.97 8.18
C GLU A 292 -20.09 18.36 6.78
N SER A 293 -19.46 18.91 5.73
CA SER A 293 -19.58 18.38 4.36
C SER A 293 -18.94 16.98 4.21
N TYR A 294 -17.83 16.70 4.88
CA TYR A 294 -17.21 15.37 4.85
C TYR A 294 -18.03 14.33 5.61
N GLU A 295 -18.62 14.71 6.74
CA GLU A 295 -19.48 13.82 7.54
C GLU A 295 -20.72 13.39 6.75
N VAL A 296 -21.40 14.34 6.11
CA VAL A 296 -22.55 14.07 5.24
C VAL A 296 -22.14 13.26 4.00
N GLY A 297 -21.00 13.57 3.39
CA GLY A 297 -20.44 12.79 2.27
C GLY A 297 -20.13 11.34 2.65
N GLY A 298 -19.58 11.11 3.85
CA GLY A 298 -19.33 9.78 4.38
C GLY A 298 -20.60 9.02 4.74
N ALA A 299 -21.61 9.69 5.27
CA ALA A 299 -22.94 9.10 5.50
C ALA A 299 -23.60 8.66 4.19
N LEU A 300 -23.57 9.50 3.16
CA LEU A 300 -24.12 9.18 1.83
C LEU A 300 -23.43 7.98 1.19
N ALA A 301 -22.10 7.93 1.23
CA ALA A 301 -21.33 6.80 0.68
C ALA A 301 -21.67 5.47 1.37
N ARG A 302 -21.86 5.48 2.70
CA ARG A 302 -22.28 4.27 3.45
C ARG A 302 -23.67 3.80 3.04
N ILE A 303 -24.63 4.71 2.90
CA ILE A 303 -26.00 4.38 2.47
C ILE A 303 -26.00 3.83 1.04
N GLU A 304 -25.26 4.45 0.11
CA GLU A 304 -25.15 3.97 -1.28
C GLU A 304 -24.49 2.59 -1.36
N GLN A 305 -23.46 2.33 -0.55
CA GLN A 305 -22.84 1.01 -0.45
C GLN A 305 -23.81 -0.05 0.11
N GLN A 306 -24.63 0.30 1.09
CA GLN A 306 -25.66 -0.59 1.64
C GLN A 306 -26.75 -0.92 0.61
N ILE A 307 -27.22 0.08 -0.15
CA ILE A 307 -28.19 -0.13 -1.24
C ILE A 307 -27.59 -1.05 -2.31
N GLN A 308 -26.35 -0.80 -2.73
CA GLN A 308 -25.69 -1.63 -3.73
C GLN A 308 -25.51 -3.08 -3.26
N HIS A 309 -25.11 -3.27 -2.01
CA HIS A 309 -24.97 -4.60 -1.41
C HIS A 309 -26.30 -5.37 -1.38
N GLN A 310 -27.40 -4.71 -0.98
CA GLN A 310 -28.73 -5.33 -0.94
C GLN A 310 -29.25 -5.67 -2.35
N ARG A 311 -29.03 -4.81 -3.34
CA ARG A 311 -29.38 -5.09 -4.75
C ARG A 311 -28.59 -6.26 -5.32
N GLU A 312 -27.31 -6.36 -5.02
CA GLU A 312 -26.49 -7.50 -5.42
C GLU A 312 -26.93 -8.80 -4.75
N LEU A 313 -27.27 -8.74 -3.45
CA LEU A 313 -27.81 -9.89 -2.72
C LEU A 313 -29.12 -10.38 -3.35
N SER A 314 -30.07 -9.47 -3.61
CA SER A 314 -31.33 -9.79 -4.27
C SER A 314 -31.12 -10.40 -5.66
N SER A 315 -30.20 -9.85 -6.47
CA SER A 315 -29.86 -10.42 -7.78
C SER A 315 -29.28 -11.83 -7.70
N ARG A 316 -28.44 -12.12 -6.69
CA ARG A 316 -27.91 -13.48 -6.47
C ARG A 316 -29.00 -14.44 -6.02
N LEU A 317 -29.89 -14.02 -5.12
CA LEU A 317 -31.01 -14.84 -4.66
C LEU A 317 -32.00 -15.16 -5.79
N LEU A 318 -32.28 -14.21 -6.69
CA LEU A 318 -33.10 -14.44 -7.88
C LEU A 318 -32.49 -15.47 -8.82
N LYS A 319 -31.17 -15.38 -9.09
CA LYS A 319 -30.47 -16.40 -9.89
C LYS A 319 -30.49 -17.77 -9.24
N ALA A 320 -30.22 -17.84 -7.93
CA ALA A 320 -30.25 -19.10 -7.19
C ALA A 320 -31.65 -19.74 -7.19
N ARG A 321 -32.72 -18.93 -7.13
CA ARG A 321 -34.10 -19.39 -7.29
C ARG A 321 -34.35 -19.95 -8.68
N ASP A 322 -33.95 -19.23 -9.73
CA ASP A 322 -34.19 -19.64 -11.11
C ASP A 322 -33.44 -20.94 -11.46
N GLU A 323 -32.20 -21.07 -10.97
CA GLU A 323 -31.40 -22.30 -11.08
C GLU A 323 -32.07 -23.48 -10.35
N ALA A 324 -32.54 -23.27 -9.12
CA ALA A 324 -33.24 -24.30 -8.36
C ALA A 324 -34.59 -24.70 -9.00
N GLN A 325 -35.33 -23.75 -9.58
CA GLN A 325 -36.56 -24.02 -10.33
C GLN A 325 -36.29 -24.84 -11.60
N SER A 326 -35.22 -24.51 -12.34
CA SER A 326 -34.84 -25.26 -13.54
C SER A 326 -34.44 -26.70 -13.21
N GLN A 327 -33.67 -26.90 -12.13
CA GLN A 327 -33.30 -28.23 -11.65
C GLN A 327 -34.51 -29.04 -11.19
N LEU A 328 -35.47 -28.40 -10.52
CA LEU A 328 -36.70 -29.06 -10.07
C LEU A 328 -37.57 -29.51 -11.25
N ALA A 329 -37.66 -28.70 -12.32
CA ALA A 329 -38.38 -29.07 -13.53
C ALA A 329 -37.75 -30.28 -14.24
N GLN A 330 -36.42 -30.35 -14.32
CA GLN A 330 -35.71 -31.49 -14.92
C GLN A 330 -35.93 -32.78 -14.12
N ILE A 331 -35.83 -32.71 -12.79
CA ILE A 331 -36.07 -33.88 -11.92
C ILE A 331 -37.53 -34.34 -12.03
N ALA A 332 -38.50 -33.43 -12.12
CA ALA A 332 -39.90 -33.78 -12.30
C ALA A 332 -40.16 -34.52 -13.63
N GLU A 333 -39.50 -34.10 -14.72
CA GLU A 333 -39.59 -34.78 -16.03
C GLU A 333 -39.00 -36.20 -15.97
N HIS A 334 -37.82 -36.37 -15.35
CA HIS A 334 -37.20 -37.67 -15.16
C HIS A 334 -38.05 -38.61 -14.29
N ILE A 335 -38.62 -38.11 -13.19
CA ILE A 335 -39.54 -38.87 -12.33
C ILE A 335 -40.75 -39.36 -13.15
N GLY A 336 -41.35 -38.50 -13.97
CA GLY A 336 -42.49 -38.90 -14.82
C GLY A 336 -42.13 -39.97 -15.85
N SER A 337 -40.93 -39.89 -16.45
CA SER A 337 -40.43 -40.87 -17.42
C SER A 337 -40.21 -42.25 -16.78
N ASP A 338 -39.58 -42.29 -15.60
CA ASP A 338 -39.28 -43.53 -14.90
C ASP A 338 -40.53 -44.16 -14.26
N GLN A 339 -41.52 -43.35 -13.83
CA GLN A 339 -42.84 -43.84 -13.41
C GLN A 339 -43.58 -44.54 -14.55
N SER A 340 -43.55 -43.96 -15.76
CA SER A 340 -44.17 -44.57 -16.95
C SER A 340 -43.51 -45.89 -17.33
N ARG A 341 -42.18 -46.01 -17.18
CA ARG A 341 -41.44 -47.27 -17.40
C ARG A 341 -41.79 -48.34 -16.36
N LEU A 342 -42.00 -47.95 -15.11
CA LEU A 342 -42.44 -48.85 -14.05
C LEU A 342 -43.82 -49.45 -14.34
N GLU A 343 -44.77 -48.64 -14.84
CA GLU A 343 -46.09 -49.13 -15.22
C GLU A 343 -46.01 -50.18 -16.34
N VAL A 344 -45.17 -49.92 -17.36
CA VAL A 344 -44.98 -50.87 -18.48
C VAL A 344 -44.34 -52.18 -18.01
N LEU A 345 -43.30 -52.11 -17.17
CA LEU A 345 -42.63 -53.30 -16.64
C LEU A 345 -43.52 -54.07 -15.66
N GLY A 346 -44.33 -53.37 -14.85
CA GLY A 346 -45.30 -53.98 -13.95
C GLY A 346 -46.36 -54.80 -14.70
N ALA A 347 -46.92 -54.24 -15.78
CA ALA A 347 -47.88 -54.94 -16.64
C ALA A 347 -47.26 -56.16 -17.35
N ALA A 348 -45.98 -56.09 -17.73
CA ALA A 348 -45.26 -57.22 -18.32
C ALA A 348 -45.07 -58.37 -17.32
N ILE A 349 -44.69 -58.07 -16.07
CA ILE A 349 -44.55 -59.07 -15.00
C ILE A 349 -45.90 -59.72 -14.68
N GLU A 350 -46.97 -58.94 -14.58
CA GLU A 350 -48.33 -59.44 -14.30
C GLU A 350 -48.84 -60.39 -15.41
N HIS A 351 -48.36 -60.21 -16.64
CA HIS A 351 -48.65 -61.09 -17.78
C HIS A 351 -47.77 -62.35 -17.82
N ASP A 352 -46.45 -62.21 -17.61
CA ASP A 352 -45.47 -63.29 -17.80
C ASP A 352 -45.46 -64.30 -16.64
N GLU A 353 -45.87 -63.90 -15.44
CA GLU A 353 -45.87 -64.73 -14.22
C GLU A 353 -46.82 -65.94 -14.28
N PRO A 354 -48.12 -65.79 -14.62
CA PRO A 354 -49.00 -66.96 -14.82
C PRO A 354 -48.57 -67.83 -16.00
N ARG A 355 -47.90 -67.25 -17.01
CA ARG A 355 -47.42 -67.98 -18.19
C ARG A 355 -46.21 -68.86 -17.88
N LEU A 356 -45.33 -68.39 -16.98
CA LEU A 356 -44.22 -69.20 -16.47
C LEU A 356 -44.72 -70.41 -15.69
N GLU A 357 -45.79 -70.25 -14.90
CA GLU A 357 -46.37 -71.37 -14.15
C GLU A 357 -46.97 -72.43 -15.07
N GLN A 358 -47.69 -72.03 -16.12
CA GLN A 358 -48.16 -72.96 -17.16
C GLN A 358 -47.03 -73.72 -17.84
N LEU A 359 -45.93 -73.04 -18.22
CA LEU A 359 -44.78 -73.69 -18.85
C LEU A 359 -44.05 -74.66 -17.90
N ARG A 360 -44.06 -74.41 -16.60
CA ARG A 360 -43.51 -75.33 -15.58
C ARG A 360 -44.36 -76.58 -15.43
N GLU A 361 -45.68 -76.45 -15.42
CA GLU A 361 -46.59 -77.60 -15.42
C GLU A 361 -46.43 -78.46 -16.69
N GLU A 362 -46.28 -77.81 -17.85
CA GLU A 362 -45.99 -78.49 -19.12
C GLU A 362 -44.63 -79.21 -19.09
N ASP A 363 -43.57 -78.57 -18.58
CA ASP A 363 -42.24 -79.17 -18.45
C ASP A 363 -42.25 -80.41 -17.55
N LEU A 364 -42.96 -80.34 -16.41
CA LEU A 364 -43.15 -81.49 -15.51
C LEU A 364 -43.80 -82.68 -16.24
N ALA A 365 -44.90 -82.43 -16.95
CA ALA A 365 -45.59 -83.49 -17.71
C ALA A 365 -44.73 -84.07 -18.84
N ARG A 366 -43.93 -83.25 -19.52
CA ARG A 366 -43.00 -83.70 -20.58
C ARG A 366 -41.82 -84.47 -20.01
N GLN A 367 -41.32 -84.09 -18.83
CA GLN A 367 -40.27 -84.82 -18.12
C GLN A 367 -40.73 -86.19 -17.65
N ASP A 368 -41.98 -86.32 -17.17
CA ASP A 368 -42.54 -87.61 -16.81
C ASP A 368 -42.72 -88.53 -18.02
N ALA A 369 -43.21 -88.00 -19.15
CA ALA A 369 -43.29 -88.77 -20.40
C ALA A 369 -41.90 -89.19 -20.94
N LEU A 370 -40.87 -88.36 -20.76
CA LEU A 370 -39.48 -88.72 -21.06
C LEU A 370 -38.98 -89.82 -20.12
N ARG A 371 -39.22 -89.72 -18.82
CA ARG A 371 -38.85 -90.75 -17.83
C ARG A 371 -39.48 -92.11 -18.16
N GLU A 372 -40.74 -92.13 -18.59
CA GLU A 372 -41.42 -93.36 -19.00
C GLU A 372 -40.80 -93.97 -20.28
N ALA A 373 -40.50 -93.14 -21.29
CA ALA A 373 -39.87 -93.60 -22.52
C ALA A 373 -38.41 -94.04 -22.30
N GLU A 374 -37.67 -93.35 -21.42
CA GLU A 374 -36.32 -93.72 -20.99
C GLU A 374 -36.34 -94.99 -20.13
N ALA A 375 -37.32 -95.19 -19.26
CA ALA A 375 -37.49 -96.43 -18.50
C ALA A 375 -37.81 -97.62 -19.40
N ALA A 376 -38.64 -97.44 -20.43
CA ALA A 376 -38.95 -98.49 -21.40
C ALA A 376 -37.74 -98.83 -22.29
N LEU A 377 -37.00 -97.80 -22.75
CA LEU A 377 -35.76 -98.01 -23.49
C LEU A 377 -34.67 -98.58 -22.59
N ALA A 378 -34.57 -98.20 -21.31
CA ALA A 378 -33.65 -98.75 -20.33
C ALA A 378 -33.98 -100.19 -19.97
N ALA A 379 -35.25 -100.59 -19.92
CA ALA A 379 -35.65 -101.99 -19.72
C ALA A 379 -35.35 -102.87 -20.95
N TRP A 380 -35.41 -102.30 -22.17
CA TRP A 380 -34.94 -103.00 -23.38
C TRP A 380 -33.41 -103.00 -23.49
N GLN A 381 -32.77 -101.89 -23.20
CA GLN A 381 -31.32 -101.72 -23.16
C GLN A 381 -30.72 -102.61 -22.07
N GLN A 382 -31.37 -102.80 -20.92
CA GLN A 382 -30.98 -103.81 -19.92
C GLN A 382 -31.01 -105.22 -20.50
N ARG A 383 -32.04 -105.60 -21.28
CA ARG A 383 -32.12 -106.93 -21.91
C ARG A 383 -31.14 -107.11 -23.09
N TRP A 384 -30.89 -106.07 -23.89
CA TRP A 384 -29.95 -106.08 -25.02
C TRP A 384 -28.49 -105.94 -24.59
N ASP A 385 -28.24 -105.08 -23.60
CA ASP A 385 -26.96 -104.99 -22.93
C ASP A 385 -26.75 -106.28 -22.16
N GLU A 386 -27.67 -106.85 -21.37
CA GLU A 386 -27.48 -108.18 -20.74
C GLU A 386 -27.05 -109.26 -21.74
N HIS A 387 -27.62 -109.25 -22.95
CA HIS A 387 -27.26 -110.22 -23.99
C HIS A 387 -25.93 -109.92 -24.71
N THR A 388 -25.71 -108.68 -25.15
CA THR A 388 -24.51 -108.24 -25.89
C THR A 388 -23.31 -108.05 -24.96
N ARG A 389 -23.56 -107.59 -23.73
CA ARG A 389 -22.62 -107.64 -22.60
C ARG A 389 -22.28 -109.07 -22.30
N ALA A 390 -23.21 -109.97 -22.05
CA ALA A 390 -22.79 -111.31 -21.68
C ALA A 390 -21.95 -111.98 -22.80
N GLN A 391 -22.17 -111.70 -24.09
CA GLN A 391 -21.37 -112.26 -25.20
C GLN A 391 -20.00 -111.57 -25.39
N SER A 392 -19.98 -110.22 -25.39
CA SER A 392 -18.75 -109.45 -25.60
C SER A 392 -17.95 -109.21 -24.32
N GLU A 393 -18.58 -109.13 -23.15
CA GLU A 393 -17.93 -109.14 -21.83
C GLU A 393 -17.30 -110.49 -21.55
N ALA A 394 -17.93 -111.60 -21.92
CA ALA A 394 -17.30 -112.90 -21.71
C ALA A 394 -15.98 -113.03 -22.53
N THR A 395 -15.91 -112.40 -23.72
CA THR A 395 -14.71 -112.41 -24.58
C THR A 395 -13.71 -111.26 -24.28
N ARG A 396 -14.19 -110.03 -24.04
CA ARG A 396 -13.37 -108.85 -23.76
C ARG A 396 -13.03 -108.68 -22.29
N ALA A 397 -13.87 -109.08 -21.34
CA ALA A 397 -13.53 -108.95 -19.92
C ALA A 397 -12.40 -109.89 -19.50
N ALA A 398 -12.16 -110.98 -20.24
CA ALA A 398 -10.96 -111.80 -20.07
C ALA A 398 -9.65 -111.07 -20.46
N ASP A 399 -9.66 -110.23 -21.51
CA ASP A 399 -8.47 -109.55 -22.07
C ASP A 399 -8.29 -108.07 -21.65
N VAL A 400 -9.39 -107.34 -21.43
CA VAL A 400 -9.42 -105.93 -21.00
C VAL A 400 -9.11 -105.80 -19.53
N GLU A 401 -9.64 -106.68 -18.66
CA GLU A 401 -9.38 -106.55 -17.22
C GLU A 401 -7.88 -106.75 -16.92
N ARG A 402 -7.18 -107.63 -17.67
CA ARG A 402 -5.72 -107.81 -17.59
C ARG A 402 -4.93 -106.51 -17.83
N THR A 403 -5.28 -105.73 -18.86
CA THR A 403 -4.56 -104.48 -19.22
C THR A 403 -5.03 -103.27 -18.41
N ARG A 404 -6.28 -103.28 -17.95
CA ARG A 404 -6.89 -102.22 -17.13
C ARG A 404 -6.31 -102.20 -15.71
N ILE A 405 -6.00 -103.36 -15.13
CA ILE A 405 -5.35 -103.47 -13.81
C ILE A 405 -3.98 -102.76 -13.79
N GLU A 406 -3.14 -102.96 -14.80
CA GLU A 406 -1.77 -102.39 -14.86
C GLU A 406 -1.73 -100.85 -15.07
N HIS A 407 -2.78 -100.27 -15.64
CA HIS A 407 -2.90 -98.84 -15.89
C HIS A 407 -3.46 -98.10 -14.65
N LEU A 408 -4.49 -98.68 -14.01
CA LEU A 408 -5.13 -98.10 -12.83
C LEU A 408 -4.19 -98.06 -11.60
N ASP A 409 -3.33 -99.06 -11.42
CA ASP A 409 -2.36 -99.09 -10.31
C ASP A 409 -1.31 -97.96 -10.43
N ARG A 410 -0.88 -97.60 -11.66
CA ARG A 410 0.04 -96.46 -11.90
C ARG A 410 -0.64 -95.11 -11.68
N GLN A 411 -1.87 -94.95 -12.18
CA GLN A 411 -2.65 -93.72 -12.04
C GLN A 411 -2.95 -93.38 -10.57
N ALA A 412 -3.22 -94.40 -9.75
CA ALA A 412 -3.44 -94.23 -8.31
C ALA A 412 -2.19 -93.75 -7.56
N MET A 413 -0.98 -94.19 -7.93
CA MET A 413 0.26 -93.78 -7.25
C MET A 413 0.62 -92.31 -7.49
N ASP A 414 0.46 -91.82 -8.72
CA ASP A 414 0.82 -90.44 -9.07
C ASP A 414 -0.17 -89.42 -8.48
N ALA A 415 -1.47 -89.76 -8.44
CA ALA A 415 -2.49 -88.93 -7.81
C ALA A 415 -2.28 -88.78 -6.29
N ASP A 416 -1.86 -89.86 -5.61
CA ASP A 416 -1.64 -89.84 -4.14
C ASP A 416 -0.44 -88.96 -3.75
N ARG A 417 0.67 -89.01 -4.51
CA ARG A 417 1.84 -88.14 -4.28
C ARG A 417 1.51 -86.65 -4.43
N ARG A 418 0.69 -86.29 -5.42
CA ARG A 418 0.27 -84.90 -5.65
C ARG A 418 -0.68 -84.41 -4.54
N ARG A 419 -1.57 -85.29 -4.07
CA ARG A 419 -2.46 -85.02 -2.94
C ARG A 419 -1.68 -84.71 -1.65
N GLU A 420 -0.64 -85.49 -1.33
CA GLU A 420 0.20 -85.26 -0.15
C GLU A 420 0.91 -83.90 -0.18
N ALA A 421 1.49 -83.51 -1.32
CA ALA A 421 2.18 -82.23 -1.47
C ALA A 421 1.24 -81.02 -1.26
N LEU A 422 0.04 -81.06 -1.85
CA LEU A 422 -0.95 -79.98 -1.69
C LEU A 422 -1.57 -79.94 -0.29
N THR A 423 -1.69 -81.09 0.38
CA THR A 423 -2.16 -81.16 1.77
C THR A 423 -1.15 -80.51 2.73
N ALA A 424 0.15 -80.73 2.50
CA ALA A 424 1.21 -80.07 3.26
C ALA A 424 1.26 -78.56 3.03
N GLU A 425 1.02 -78.09 1.79
CA GLU A 425 0.95 -76.66 1.46
C GLU A 425 -0.25 -75.98 2.14
N ARG A 426 -1.42 -76.61 2.16
CA ARG A 426 -2.61 -76.10 2.88
C ARG A 426 -2.36 -75.97 4.39
N ALA A 427 -1.70 -76.95 4.99
CA ALA A 427 -1.39 -76.94 6.42
C ALA A 427 -0.39 -75.83 6.82
N GLY A 428 0.39 -75.30 5.88
CA GLY A 428 1.34 -74.20 6.11
C GLY A 428 0.73 -72.79 6.03
N LEU A 429 -0.52 -72.64 5.55
CA LEU A 429 -1.21 -71.36 5.43
C LEU A 429 -2.13 -71.16 6.65
N ASP A 430 -1.63 -70.44 7.66
CA ASP A 430 -2.37 -70.15 8.89
C ASP A 430 -3.31 -68.95 8.72
N LEU A 431 -4.53 -69.24 8.28
CA LEU A 431 -5.56 -68.22 8.05
C LEU A 431 -6.11 -67.61 9.36
N ALA A 432 -6.04 -68.36 10.46
CA ALA A 432 -6.58 -67.94 11.74
C ALA A 432 -5.74 -66.81 12.34
N SER A 433 -4.41 -66.95 12.34
CA SER A 433 -3.53 -65.90 12.86
C SER A 433 -3.59 -64.60 12.04
N LEU A 434 -3.74 -64.70 10.71
CA LEU A 434 -3.95 -63.52 9.85
C LEU A 434 -5.29 -62.82 10.11
N ALA A 435 -6.35 -63.59 10.39
CA ALA A 435 -7.67 -63.06 10.71
C ALA A 435 -7.70 -62.37 12.09
N GLU A 436 -7.05 -62.98 13.09
CA GLU A 436 -6.89 -62.38 14.43
C GLU A 436 -6.10 -61.07 14.38
N ALA A 437 -4.99 -61.04 13.63
CA ALA A 437 -4.18 -59.83 13.46
C ALA A 437 -4.94 -58.70 12.75
N PHE A 438 -5.79 -59.04 11.78
CA PHE A 438 -6.65 -58.07 11.10
C PHE A 438 -7.72 -57.50 12.04
N ALA A 439 -8.42 -58.36 12.78
CA ALA A 439 -9.46 -57.95 13.71
C ALA A 439 -8.92 -57.04 14.83
N ALA A 440 -7.73 -57.32 15.36
CA ALA A 440 -7.09 -56.48 16.37
C ALA A 440 -6.77 -55.07 15.82
N LEU A 441 -6.26 -54.98 14.58
CA LEU A 441 -5.97 -53.70 13.92
C LEU A 441 -7.25 -52.92 13.58
N GLU A 442 -8.35 -53.61 13.27
CA GLU A 442 -9.65 -53.00 13.01
C GLU A 442 -10.26 -52.37 14.27
N GLU A 443 -10.19 -53.08 15.40
CA GLU A 443 -10.64 -52.56 16.70
C GLU A 443 -9.81 -51.33 17.13
N ASP A 444 -8.49 -51.38 16.98
CA ASP A 444 -7.59 -50.26 17.27
C ASP A 444 -7.86 -49.04 16.37
N HIS A 445 -8.15 -49.27 15.09
CA HIS A 445 -8.48 -48.21 14.13
C HIS A 445 -9.78 -47.50 14.50
N GLU A 446 -10.86 -48.24 14.80
CA GLU A 446 -12.14 -47.64 15.19
C GLU A 446 -12.06 -46.91 16.53
N ALA A 447 -11.33 -47.46 17.52
CA ALA A 447 -11.09 -46.77 18.79
C ALA A 447 -10.36 -45.43 18.62
N ARG A 448 -9.34 -45.39 17.74
CA ARG A 448 -8.59 -44.16 17.44
C ARG A 448 -9.39 -43.15 16.63
N LYS A 449 -10.29 -43.61 15.76
CA LYS A 449 -11.20 -42.77 14.99
C LYS A 449 -12.24 -42.09 15.88
N LEU A 450 -12.85 -42.82 16.82
CA LEU A 450 -13.72 -42.25 17.85
C LEU A 450 -12.99 -41.19 18.71
N SER A 451 -11.73 -41.45 19.07
CA SER A 451 -10.92 -40.46 19.77
C SER A 451 -10.65 -39.21 18.92
N LEU A 452 -10.49 -39.35 17.61
CA LEU A 452 -10.30 -38.22 16.69
C LEU A 452 -11.54 -37.32 16.62
N ASP A 453 -12.73 -37.91 16.57
CA ASP A 453 -14.00 -37.17 16.57
C ASP A 453 -14.13 -36.35 17.87
N SER A 454 -13.86 -36.97 19.03
CA SER A 454 -13.90 -36.26 20.32
C SER A 454 -12.90 -35.10 20.42
N LEU A 455 -11.71 -35.23 19.82
CA LEU A 455 -10.72 -34.16 19.75
C LEU A 455 -11.13 -33.05 18.78
N THR A 456 -11.88 -33.39 17.74
CA THR A 456 -12.43 -32.43 16.77
C THR A 456 -13.48 -31.55 17.46
N ASP A 457 -14.42 -32.16 18.17
CA ASP A 457 -15.43 -31.44 18.97
C ASP A 457 -14.78 -30.55 20.03
N ALA A 458 -13.75 -31.06 20.72
CA ALA A 458 -13.00 -30.27 21.69
C ALA A 458 -12.32 -29.04 21.06
N LEU A 459 -11.76 -29.17 19.85
CA LEU A 459 -11.18 -28.06 19.13
C LEU A 459 -12.24 -27.03 18.70
N GLU A 460 -13.40 -27.46 18.22
CA GLU A 460 -14.50 -26.57 17.87
C GLU A 460 -15.00 -25.77 19.08
N SER A 461 -15.19 -26.44 20.22
CA SER A 461 -15.55 -25.77 21.48
C SER A 461 -14.52 -24.72 21.90
N ARG A 462 -13.22 -25.01 21.76
CA ARG A 462 -12.15 -24.06 22.09
C ARG A 462 -12.09 -22.88 21.11
N LYS A 463 -12.38 -23.09 19.82
CA LYS A 463 -12.50 -22.00 18.83
C LYS A 463 -13.66 -21.07 19.17
N ALA A 464 -14.84 -21.62 19.45
CA ALA A 464 -16.00 -20.83 19.86
C ALA A 464 -15.73 -19.99 21.13
N GLY A 465 -14.99 -20.55 22.09
CA GLY A 465 -14.57 -19.82 23.30
C GLY A 465 -13.61 -18.65 23.02
N VAL A 466 -12.68 -18.81 22.06
CA VAL A 466 -11.80 -17.73 21.60
C VAL A 466 -12.63 -16.62 20.92
N ASP A 467 -13.54 -16.98 20.02
CA ASP A 467 -14.38 -16.01 19.30
C ASP A 467 -15.24 -15.18 20.27
N GLN A 468 -15.84 -15.84 21.28
CA GLN A 468 -16.62 -15.17 22.32
C GLN A 468 -15.77 -14.18 23.15
N LEU A 469 -14.54 -14.56 23.51
CA LEU A 469 -13.62 -13.67 24.23
C LEU A 469 -13.16 -12.48 23.38
N GLN A 470 -12.95 -12.67 22.07
CA GLN A 470 -12.64 -11.58 21.13
C GLN A 470 -13.81 -10.60 21.00
N GLU A 471 -15.05 -11.09 20.96
CA GLU A 471 -16.24 -10.23 20.91
C GLU A 471 -16.40 -9.42 22.20
N GLN A 472 -16.23 -10.05 23.37
CA GLN A 472 -16.22 -9.35 24.66
C GLN A 472 -15.13 -8.30 24.76
N GLN A 473 -13.92 -8.59 24.25
CA GLN A 473 -12.83 -7.63 24.21
C GLN A 473 -13.16 -6.43 23.31
N ARG A 474 -13.73 -6.65 22.11
CA ARG A 474 -14.13 -5.57 21.21
C ARG A 474 -15.21 -4.68 21.83
N ALA A 475 -16.22 -5.28 22.48
CA ALA A 475 -17.26 -4.54 23.17
C ALA A 475 -16.69 -3.67 24.31
N ALA A 476 -15.79 -4.23 25.13
CA ALA A 476 -15.13 -3.48 26.20
C ALA A 476 -14.21 -2.37 25.66
N GLN A 477 -13.53 -2.57 24.53
CA GLN A 477 -12.71 -1.53 23.87
C GLN A 477 -13.58 -0.37 23.36
N SER A 478 -14.74 -0.66 22.75
CA SER A 478 -15.69 0.37 22.32
C SER A 478 -16.20 1.18 23.51
N ALA A 479 -16.62 0.51 24.59
CA ALA A 479 -17.09 1.17 25.80
C ALA A 479 -16.01 2.07 26.43
N LEU A 480 -14.75 1.62 26.45
CA LEU A 480 -13.63 2.42 26.95
C LEU A 480 -13.39 3.67 26.07
N ALA A 481 -13.46 3.53 24.75
CA ALA A 481 -13.31 4.65 23.83
C ALA A 481 -14.41 5.71 24.03
N ASP A 482 -15.65 5.28 24.23
CA ASP A 482 -16.78 6.18 24.49
C ASP A 482 -16.63 6.93 25.83
N VAL A 483 -16.24 6.23 26.90
CA VAL A 483 -16.00 6.86 28.22
C VAL A 483 -14.85 7.87 28.14
N ARG A 484 -13.75 7.54 27.46
CA ARG A 484 -12.63 8.49 27.24
C ARG A 484 -13.07 9.74 26.46
N LYS A 485 -13.92 9.56 25.44
CA LYS A 485 -14.47 10.68 24.66
C LYS A 485 -15.32 11.60 25.54
N GLN A 486 -16.20 11.03 26.37
CA GLN A 486 -17.03 11.79 27.32
C GLN A 486 -16.16 12.54 28.35
N ALA A 487 -15.16 11.87 28.93
CA ALA A 487 -14.24 12.48 29.89
C ALA A 487 -13.45 13.64 29.26
N GLN A 488 -12.98 13.49 28.03
CA GLN A 488 -12.26 14.55 27.31
C GLN A 488 -13.16 15.75 27.00
N ALA A 489 -14.42 15.53 26.60
CA ALA A 489 -15.38 16.59 26.37
C ALA A 489 -15.72 17.36 27.67
N ALA A 490 -15.93 16.63 28.77
CA ALA A 490 -16.18 17.23 30.09
C ALA A 490 -14.97 18.05 30.58
N ARG A 491 -13.73 17.56 30.42
CA ARG A 491 -12.50 18.31 30.74
C ARG A 491 -12.35 19.57 29.89
N GLY A 492 -12.64 19.48 28.59
CA GLY A 492 -12.61 20.64 27.69
C GLY A 492 -13.59 21.73 28.16
N ARG A 493 -14.83 21.33 28.47
CA ARG A 493 -15.86 22.24 29.00
C ARG A 493 -15.47 22.85 30.35
N LEU A 494 -14.93 22.04 31.27
CA LEU A 494 -14.43 22.51 32.56
C LEU A 494 -13.36 23.58 32.39
N SER A 495 -12.34 23.34 31.55
CA SER A 495 -11.26 24.29 31.32
C SER A 495 -11.76 25.61 30.71
N SER A 496 -12.70 25.57 29.78
CA SER A 496 -13.33 26.78 29.23
C SER A 496 -14.11 27.57 30.29
N LEU A 497 -14.87 26.88 31.14
CA LEU A 497 -15.65 27.52 32.20
C LEU A 497 -14.74 28.10 33.30
N GLU A 498 -13.68 27.39 33.70
CA GLU A 498 -12.69 27.88 34.66
C GLU A 498 -12.00 29.15 34.14
N THR A 499 -11.60 29.17 32.86
CA THR A 499 -11.00 30.37 32.23
C THR A 499 -11.97 31.57 32.28
N LEU A 500 -13.25 31.35 31.95
CA LEU A 500 -14.28 32.39 32.03
C LEU A 500 -14.57 32.82 33.49
N GLN A 501 -14.49 31.89 34.44
CA GLN A 501 -14.72 32.14 35.86
C GLN A 501 -13.62 33.04 36.45
N HIS A 502 -12.35 32.75 36.12
CA HIS A 502 -11.21 33.57 36.51
C HIS A 502 -11.30 35.00 35.96
N ALA A 503 -11.73 35.16 34.70
CA ALA A 503 -11.96 36.47 34.08
C ALA A 503 -13.13 37.24 34.75
N ALA A 504 -14.18 36.55 35.19
CA ALA A 504 -15.36 37.16 35.79
C ALA A 504 -15.18 37.54 37.28
N LEU A 505 -14.37 36.81 38.03
CA LEU A 505 -14.03 37.11 39.44
C LEU A 505 -12.88 38.12 39.58
N GLY A 506 -12.53 38.84 38.50
CA GLY A 506 -11.61 39.97 38.54
C GLY A 506 -10.16 39.61 38.86
N GLN A 507 -9.71 38.38 38.56
CA GLN A 507 -8.34 37.93 38.82
C GLN A 507 -7.30 38.44 37.78
N GLU A 508 -7.60 39.52 37.06
CA GLU A 508 -6.68 40.13 36.09
C GLU A 508 -5.80 41.24 36.70
N GLN A 509 -4.65 41.47 36.05
CA GLN A 509 -3.54 42.30 36.52
C GLN A 509 -3.96 43.72 36.96
N GLY A 510 -3.61 44.07 38.20
CA GLY A 510 -3.78 45.41 38.76
C GLY A 510 -3.05 45.58 40.08
N ALA A 511 -2.94 46.82 40.56
CA ALA A 511 -2.27 47.15 41.83
C ALA A 511 -2.89 46.45 43.06
N ALA A 512 -4.16 46.06 43.00
CA ALA A 512 -4.82 45.24 44.03
C ALA A 512 -4.32 43.78 44.07
N LEU A 513 -4.01 43.17 42.93
CA LEU A 513 -3.41 41.83 42.88
C LEU A 513 -1.97 41.85 43.43
N GLY A 514 -1.19 42.87 43.06
CA GLY A 514 0.17 43.06 43.59
C GLY A 514 0.18 43.26 45.11
N TRP A 515 -0.81 43.99 45.65
CA TRP A 515 -1.00 44.15 47.10
C TRP A 515 -1.40 42.83 47.78
N LEU A 516 -2.28 42.05 47.18
CA LEU A 516 -2.66 40.71 47.69
C LEU A 516 -1.46 39.75 47.68
N GLN A 517 -0.66 39.74 46.61
CA GLN A 517 0.57 38.92 46.52
C GLN A 517 1.61 39.32 47.56
N ALA A 518 1.84 40.63 47.77
CA ALA A 518 2.77 41.13 48.78
C ALA A 518 2.40 40.70 50.22
N ARG A 519 1.13 40.32 50.44
CA ARG A 519 0.58 39.87 51.72
C ARG A 519 0.27 38.36 51.75
N GLY A 520 0.55 37.61 50.68
CA GLY A 520 0.29 36.17 50.58
C GLY A 520 -1.20 35.79 50.52
N LEU A 521 -2.06 36.71 50.08
CA LEU A 521 -3.53 36.57 50.01
C LEU A 521 -4.05 36.41 48.57
N ASP A 522 -3.16 36.21 47.61
CA ASP A 522 -3.47 36.04 46.20
C ASP A 522 -4.19 34.72 45.91
N SER A 523 -3.82 33.65 46.61
CA SER A 523 -4.41 32.31 46.53
C SER A 523 -5.64 32.10 47.43
N ALA A 524 -6.05 33.11 48.20
CA ALA A 524 -7.20 33.00 49.09
C ALA A 524 -8.52 33.00 48.29
N ALA A 525 -9.42 32.07 48.65
CA ALA A 525 -10.69 31.85 47.98
C ALA A 525 -11.54 33.12 47.90
N ARG A 526 -12.23 33.29 46.79
CA ARG A 526 -13.16 34.41 46.59
C ARG A 526 -14.53 34.10 47.19
N VAL A 527 -15.27 35.13 47.52
CA VAL A 527 -16.64 35.01 48.04
C VAL A 527 -17.52 34.22 47.07
N GLY A 528 -17.41 34.48 45.75
CA GLY A 528 -18.15 33.75 44.72
C GLY A 528 -17.88 32.24 44.67
N GLU A 529 -16.68 31.79 45.04
CA GLU A 529 -16.28 30.38 45.01
C GLU A 529 -16.84 29.58 46.20
N MET A 530 -17.17 30.26 47.31
CA MET A 530 -17.65 29.65 48.56
C MET A 530 -19.16 29.80 48.80
N LEU A 531 -19.87 30.53 47.95
CA LEU A 531 -21.31 30.75 48.07
C LEU A 531 -22.11 29.65 47.38
N VAL A 532 -23.07 29.08 48.11
CA VAL A 532 -24.06 28.15 47.55
C VAL A 532 -25.42 28.82 47.61
N VAL A 533 -26.06 28.99 46.45
CA VAL A 533 -27.34 29.69 46.30
C VAL A 533 -28.42 28.71 45.86
N GLU A 534 -29.65 28.95 46.30
CA GLU A 534 -30.83 28.19 45.88
C GLU A 534 -31.17 28.44 44.39
N ASP A 535 -31.55 27.38 43.67
CA ASP A 535 -31.86 27.39 42.24
C ASP A 535 -32.82 28.52 41.82
N GLY A 536 -32.39 29.33 40.86
CA GLY A 536 -33.16 30.44 40.30
C GLY A 536 -33.00 31.77 41.05
N TRP A 537 -32.18 31.82 42.10
CA TRP A 537 -31.84 33.04 42.85
C TRP A 537 -30.42 33.54 42.60
N GLU A 538 -29.62 32.86 41.79
CA GLU A 538 -28.21 33.16 41.53
C GLU A 538 -28.02 34.58 40.98
N ASN A 539 -28.84 34.97 40.00
CA ASN A 539 -28.82 36.32 39.41
C ASN A 539 -29.23 37.39 40.43
N ALA A 540 -30.19 37.08 41.31
CA ALA A 540 -30.60 37.98 42.38
C ALA A 540 -29.45 38.17 43.38
N VAL A 541 -28.76 37.08 43.79
CA VAL A 541 -27.64 37.14 44.74
C VAL A 541 -26.43 37.82 44.13
N GLU A 542 -26.10 37.56 42.88
CA GLU A 542 -24.98 38.20 42.18
C GLU A 542 -25.24 39.69 41.97
N SER A 543 -26.45 40.07 41.52
CA SER A 543 -26.89 41.47 41.48
C SER A 543 -26.88 42.10 42.88
N ALA A 544 -27.16 41.30 43.91
CA ALA A 544 -27.22 41.77 45.27
C ALA A 544 -25.84 42.15 45.82
N LEU A 545 -24.87 41.25 45.66
CA LEU A 545 -23.50 41.40 46.13
C LEU A 545 -22.68 42.37 45.29
N GLY A 546 -22.97 42.46 43.98
CA GLY A 546 -22.18 43.27 43.06
C GLY A 546 -20.70 42.89 43.17
N GLN A 547 -19.83 43.89 43.37
CA GLN A 547 -18.38 43.70 43.47
C GLN A 547 -17.92 42.92 44.70
N LEU A 548 -18.78 42.73 45.72
CA LEU A 548 -18.42 41.90 46.88
C LEU A 548 -18.26 40.42 46.54
N ILE A 549 -18.77 39.97 45.38
CA ILE A 549 -18.59 38.60 44.90
C ILE A 549 -17.11 38.28 44.59
N GLU A 550 -16.34 39.30 44.21
CA GLU A 550 -14.89 39.26 43.95
C GLU A 550 -14.08 39.36 45.26
N GLY A 551 -14.75 39.49 46.41
CA GLY A 551 -14.09 39.71 47.70
C GLY A 551 -13.22 38.53 48.12
N VAL A 552 -12.07 38.83 48.73
CA VAL A 552 -11.12 37.83 49.23
C VAL A 552 -11.48 37.42 50.64
N LEU A 553 -11.56 36.13 50.89
CA LEU A 553 -11.83 35.61 52.22
C LEU A 553 -10.57 35.64 53.09
N VAL A 554 -10.67 36.30 54.25
CA VAL A 554 -9.59 36.44 55.23
C VAL A 554 -10.13 36.16 56.63
N GLU A 555 -9.26 35.80 57.58
CA GLU A 555 -9.70 35.47 58.94
C GLU A 555 -10.25 36.69 59.71
N SER A 556 -9.56 37.84 59.61
CA SER A 556 -9.91 39.10 60.27
C SER A 556 -9.66 40.30 59.34
N PRO A 557 -10.66 40.74 58.55
CA PRO A 557 -10.50 41.91 57.68
C PRO A 557 -10.03 43.17 58.43
N GLU A 558 -10.46 43.34 59.69
CA GLU A 558 -10.11 44.45 60.55
C GLU A 558 -8.61 44.59 60.86
N SER A 559 -7.84 43.49 60.83
CA SER A 559 -6.40 43.53 61.09
C SER A 559 -5.59 44.07 59.91
N LEU A 560 -6.21 44.24 58.74
CA LEU A 560 -5.57 44.69 57.51
C LEU A 560 -5.89 46.17 57.19
N VAL A 561 -6.67 46.85 58.03
CA VAL A 561 -7.14 48.23 57.79
C VAL A 561 -5.99 49.23 57.65
N ASP A 562 -4.98 49.16 58.52
CA ASP A 562 -3.82 50.06 58.46
C ASP A 562 -2.98 49.83 57.18
N ALA A 563 -2.98 48.60 56.67
CA ALA A 563 -2.25 48.20 55.45
C ALA A 563 -2.96 48.61 54.15
N ILE A 564 -4.25 48.96 54.21
CA ILE A 564 -5.00 49.46 53.03
C ILE A 564 -4.45 50.81 52.56
N GLY A 565 -3.84 51.61 53.46
CA GLY A 565 -3.21 52.89 53.08
C GLY A 565 -2.08 52.76 52.05
N GLU A 566 -1.51 51.56 51.89
CA GLU A 566 -0.47 51.25 50.89
C GLU A 566 -1.07 50.96 49.49
N LEU A 567 -2.37 50.69 49.41
CA LEU A 567 -3.11 50.41 48.18
C LEU A 567 -3.44 51.74 47.47
N GLY A 568 -2.45 52.34 46.80
CA GLY A 568 -2.57 53.68 46.18
C GLY A 568 -3.78 53.82 45.24
N GLU A 569 -3.83 53.03 44.16
CA GLU A 569 -4.99 52.95 43.26
C GLU A 569 -5.43 51.49 43.14
N GLY A 570 -6.73 51.20 43.27
CA GLY A 570 -7.25 49.84 43.15
C GLY A 570 -8.61 49.66 43.82
N ARG A 571 -9.24 48.51 43.60
CA ARG A 571 -10.47 48.09 44.29
C ARG A 571 -10.21 46.76 44.97
N LEU A 572 -10.59 46.66 46.24
CA LEU A 572 -10.40 45.45 47.02
C LEU A 572 -11.55 45.31 48.02
N ALA A 573 -12.12 44.11 48.12
CA ALA A 573 -13.04 43.74 49.18
C ALA A 573 -12.45 42.58 49.98
N LEU A 574 -12.41 42.72 51.31
CA LEU A 574 -11.95 41.69 52.24
C LEU A 574 -13.14 41.25 53.09
N VAL A 575 -13.36 39.95 53.19
CA VAL A 575 -14.55 39.39 53.86
C VAL A 575 -14.12 38.34 54.86
N ALA A 576 -14.67 38.41 56.09
CA ALA A 576 -14.37 37.44 57.13
C ALA A 576 -14.87 36.04 56.72
N ALA A 577 -13.98 35.04 56.77
CA ALA A 577 -14.29 33.66 56.39
C ALA A 577 -15.21 32.91 57.37
N LYS A 578 -15.55 33.49 58.53
CA LYS A 578 -16.39 32.85 59.55
C LYS A 578 -17.77 32.49 59.03
N ASN A 579 -18.25 31.32 59.43
CA ASN A 579 -19.50 30.72 58.95
C ASN A 579 -20.38 30.33 60.15
N ASP A 580 -20.99 31.32 60.81
CA ASP A 580 -21.89 31.10 61.96
C ASP A 580 -23.33 30.82 61.50
N ALA A 581 -24.02 29.93 62.21
CA ALA A 581 -25.43 29.64 61.98
C ALA A 581 -26.32 30.72 62.61
N VAL A 582 -26.76 31.68 61.81
CA VAL A 582 -27.75 32.70 62.19
C VAL A 582 -29.00 32.50 61.34
N ASP A 583 -30.17 32.51 62.00
CA ASP A 583 -31.46 32.47 61.34
C ASP A 583 -31.87 33.87 60.86
N PHE A 584 -32.26 33.95 59.59
CA PHE A 584 -32.75 35.15 58.94
C PHE A 584 -34.22 34.98 58.56
N ALA A 585 -34.94 36.09 58.38
CA ALA A 585 -36.35 36.04 57.97
C ALA A 585 -36.52 35.22 56.67
N PRO A 586 -37.58 34.39 56.52
CA PRO A 586 -37.79 33.55 55.34
C PRO A 586 -37.94 34.34 54.03
N THR A 587 -38.36 35.60 54.14
CA THR A 587 -38.48 36.55 53.02
C THR A 587 -37.14 37.15 52.61
N SER A 588 -36.09 37.00 53.42
CA SER A 588 -34.78 37.58 53.18
C SER A 588 -34.00 36.76 52.15
N LEU A 589 -33.19 37.43 51.34
CA LEU A 589 -32.28 36.78 50.42
C LEU A 589 -31.20 35.96 51.15
N ALA A 590 -30.89 36.32 52.41
CA ALA A 590 -29.94 35.59 53.26
C ALA A 590 -30.38 34.15 53.63
N SER A 591 -31.69 33.85 53.56
CA SER A 591 -32.20 32.48 53.78
C SER A 591 -32.07 31.60 52.54
N ARG A 592 -31.81 32.20 51.37
CA ARG A 592 -31.63 31.53 50.07
C ARG A 592 -30.17 31.26 49.73
N VAL A 593 -29.25 31.58 50.64
CA VAL A 593 -27.80 31.54 50.44
C VAL A 593 -27.10 30.89 51.64
N ARG A 594 -26.15 29.98 51.36
CA ARG A 594 -25.21 29.42 52.33
C ARG A 594 -23.80 29.93 52.01
N GLY A 595 -23.03 30.29 53.04
CA GLY A 595 -21.71 30.90 52.91
C GLY A 595 -21.43 31.90 54.03
N PRO A 596 -20.30 32.64 53.97
CA PRO A 596 -19.78 33.45 55.08
C PRO A 596 -20.83 34.35 55.75
N ILE A 597 -20.84 34.38 57.08
CA ILE A 597 -21.89 35.08 57.84
C ILE A 597 -21.91 36.58 57.56
N ALA A 598 -20.74 37.17 57.26
CA ALA A 598 -20.63 38.57 56.87
C ALA A 598 -21.45 38.88 55.60
N ILE A 599 -21.40 37.99 54.60
CA ILE A 599 -22.16 38.10 53.36
C ILE A 599 -23.65 37.87 53.60
N ARG A 600 -24.01 36.84 54.37
CA ARG A 600 -25.41 36.55 54.71
C ARG A 600 -26.05 37.70 55.52
N ARG A 601 -25.32 38.37 56.40
CA ARG A 601 -25.80 39.58 57.11
C ARG A 601 -26.04 40.76 56.17
N ILE A 602 -25.19 40.97 55.18
CA ILE A 602 -25.39 42.01 54.16
C ILE A 602 -26.64 41.69 53.32
N LEU A 603 -26.80 40.41 52.92
CA LEU A 603 -27.97 39.94 52.19
C LEU A 603 -29.26 40.00 53.01
N SER A 604 -29.17 40.14 54.34
CA SER A 604 -30.34 40.09 55.23
C SER A 604 -31.33 41.24 55.02
N GLN A 605 -30.81 42.40 54.59
CA GLN A 605 -31.57 43.65 54.35
C GLN A 605 -32.34 43.63 53.02
N TRP A 606 -32.18 42.57 52.23
CA TRP A 606 -32.83 42.43 50.93
C TRP A 606 -33.84 41.29 50.96
N HIS A 607 -35.06 41.57 50.52
CA HIS A 607 -36.14 40.60 50.49
C HIS A 607 -36.28 40.01 49.09
N GLY A 608 -36.42 38.69 48.97
CA GLY A 608 -36.62 38.02 47.69
C GLY A 608 -38.09 38.04 47.25
N ALA A 609 -38.34 38.43 46.00
CA ALA A 609 -39.65 38.32 45.35
C ALA A 609 -39.54 37.52 44.04
N GLU A 610 -40.61 36.81 43.67
CA GLU A 610 -40.59 35.99 42.45
C GLU A 610 -40.69 36.83 41.17
N ASP A 611 -41.49 37.90 41.20
CA ASP A 611 -41.71 38.80 40.08
C ASP A 611 -41.86 40.27 40.55
N LEU A 612 -41.96 41.19 39.59
CA LEU A 612 -42.13 42.63 39.84
C LEU A 612 -43.42 42.96 40.59
N GLN A 613 -44.47 42.15 40.47
CA GLN A 613 -45.77 42.39 41.10
C GLN A 613 -45.74 42.00 42.58
N ALA A 614 -45.17 40.85 42.90
CA ALA A 614 -44.83 40.41 44.25
C ALA A 614 -43.86 41.39 44.91
N ALA A 615 -42.86 41.88 44.17
CA ALA A 615 -41.92 42.87 44.69
C ALA A 615 -42.59 44.19 45.09
N ARG A 616 -43.53 44.68 44.28
CA ARG A 616 -44.32 45.89 44.58
C ARG A 616 -45.22 45.71 45.81
N THR A 617 -45.74 44.51 46.02
CA THR A 617 -46.59 44.19 47.18
C THR A 617 -45.77 44.16 48.47
N LEU A 618 -44.58 43.55 48.43
CA LEU A 618 -43.65 43.50 49.56
C LEU A 618 -43.11 44.90 49.92
N LEU A 619 -42.88 45.76 48.93
CA LEU A 619 -42.35 47.11 49.14
C LEU A 619 -43.18 47.98 50.10
N ALA A 620 -44.50 47.79 50.14
CA ALA A 620 -45.40 48.58 50.99
C ALA A 620 -45.27 48.27 52.50
N GLY A 621 -44.69 47.12 52.86
CA GLY A 621 -44.52 46.66 54.24
C GLY A 621 -43.10 46.70 54.77
N LEU A 622 -42.14 47.24 54.01
CA LEU A 622 -40.72 47.27 54.38
C LEU A 622 -40.37 48.42 55.33
N ALA A 623 -39.42 48.17 56.22
CA ALA A 623 -38.86 49.19 57.10
C ALA A 623 -37.91 50.14 56.34
N ALA A 624 -37.63 51.30 56.93
CA ALA A 624 -36.69 52.25 56.36
C ALA A 624 -35.29 51.62 56.23
N GLY A 625 -34.80 51.47 54.99
CA GLY A 625 -33.49 50.88 54.67
C GLY A 625 -33.56 49.48 54.04
N GLU A 626 -34.72 48.83 54.03
CA GLU A 626 -34.91 47.53 53.36
C GLU A 626 -35.28 47.72 51.87
N SER A 627 -34.93 46.73 51.04
CA SER A 627 -35.31 46.71 49.62
C SER A 627 -35.69 45.32 49.14
N VAL A 628 -36.53 45.24 48.11
CA VAL A 628 -36.92 43.96 47.49
C VAL A 628 -36.09 43.72 46.23
N ILE A 629 -35.71 42.47 45.99
CA ILE A 629 -35.04 42.03 44.76
C ILE A 629 -35.79 40.85 44.13
N THR A 630 -36.03 40.93 42.83
CA THR A 630 -36.64 39.85 42.05
C THR A 630 -35.60 38.78 41.67
N ARG A 631 -36.06 37.59 41.24
CA ARG A 631 -35.17 36.52 40.71
C ARG A 631 -34.27 36.99 39.54
N ASN A 632 -34.77 37.91 38.72
CA ASN A 632 -34.02 38.46 37.58
C ASN A 632 -33.05 39.60 37.99
N GLY A 633 -32.98 39.94 39.28
CA GLY A 633 -32.04 40.92 39.82
C GLY A 633 -32.51 42.38 39.75
N GLU A 634 -33.81 42.64 39.53
CA GLU A 634 -34.39 43.98 39.63
C GLU A 634 -34.58 44.38 41.11
N ARG A 635 -34.08 45.55 41.51
CA ARG A 635 -34.07 46.02 42.90
C ARG A 635 -35.03 47.20 43.11
N LEU A 636 -35.91 47.10 44.11
CA LEU A 636 -36.94 48.08 44.45
C LEU A 636 -36.78 48.55 45.89
N GLY A 637 -36.70 49.86 46.10
CA GLY A 637 -36.71 50.47 47.43
C GLY A 637 -37.67 51.67 47.50
N ALA A 638 -37.85 52.24 48.68
CA ALA A 638 -38.74 53.39 48.86
C ALA A 638 -38.26 54.60 48.03
N GLY A 639 -38.95 54.88 46.92
CA GLY A 639 -38.64 55.99 46.02
C GLY A 639 -37.63 55.70 44.90
N TRP A 640 -37.18 54.45 44.72
CA TRP A 640 -36.23 54.11 43.65
C TRP A 640 -36.37 52.68 43.12
N LEU A 641 -36.01 52.50 41.85
CA LEU A 641 -35.93 51.22 41.13
C LEU A 641 -34.56 51.16 40.44
N ARG A 642 -33.84 50.06 40.60
CA ARG A 642 -32.54 49.83 39.96
C ARG A 642 -32.56 48.52 39.20
N VAL A 643 -32.16 48.60 37.92
CA VAL A 643 -32.04 47.45 37.04
C VAL A 643 -30.60 47.40 36.53
N LEU A 644 -29.92 46.27 36.75
CA LEU A 644 -28.59 46.01 36.21
C LEU A 644 -28.71 44.92 35.14
N ARG A 645 -28.60 45.32 33.88
CA ARG A 645 -28.49 44.41 32.73
C ARG A 645 -27.06 44.50 32.18
N SER A 646 -26.11 43.90 32.89
CA SER A 646 -24.77 43.69 32.35
C SER A 646 -24.80 42.49 31.41
N GLY A 647 -24.16 42.58 30.24
CA GLY A 647 -24.14 41.48 29.26
C GLY A 647 -23.63 40.15 29.84
N ALA A 648 -23.96 39.05 29.16
CA ALA A 648 -23.78 37.66 29.60
C ALA A 648 -22.36 37.28 30.10
N ALA A 649 -21.32 38.07 29.79
CA ALA A 649 -19.96 37.84 30.28
C ALA A 649 -19.74 38.21 31.77
N LYS A 650 -20.57 39.09 32.36
CA LYS A 650 -20.46 39.54 33.77
C LYS A 650 -21.58 39.04 34.69
N GLN A 651 -22.54 38.29 34.16
CA GLN A 651 -23.60 37.64 34.94
C GLN A 651 -23.41 36.12 34.85
N GLY A 652 -23.70 35.40 35.93
CA GLY A 652 -23.64 33.96 36.02
C GLY A 652 -22.34 33.39 36.61
N ALA A 653 -21.55 34.14 37.39
CA ALA A 653 -20.37 33.57 38.07
C ALA A 653 -20.75 32.44 39.04
N LEU A 654 -21.89 32.55 39.74
CA LEU A 654 -22.39 31.51 40.65
C LEU A 654 -22.97 30.30 39.90
N LEU A 655 -23.64 30.52 38.78
CA LEU A 655 -24.14 29.46 37.90
C LEU A 655 -22.98 28.65 37.29
N ARG A 656 -21.93 29.34 36.85
CA ARG A 656 -20.71 28.70 36.33
C ARG A 656 -19.95 27.94 37.39
N GLU A 657 -19.83 28.47 38.61
CA GLU A 657 -19.18 27.76 39.73
C GLU A 657 -19.85 26.42 40.02
N ARG A 658 -21.19 26.39 40.03
CA ARG A 658 -21.95 25.14 40.17
C ARG A 658 -21.72 24.18 39.00
N GLU A 659 -21.69 24.68 37.76
CA GLU A 659 -21.43 23.86 36.59
C GLU A 659 -20.00 23.26 36.60
N ILE A 660 -19.02 24.05 37.04
CA ILE A 660 -17.63 23.63 37.29
C ILE A 660 -17.59 22.49 38.31
N GLN A 661 -18.27 22.64 39.46
CA GLN A 661 -18.32 21.59 40.49
C GLN A 661 -19.03 20.31 39.99
N SER A 662 -20.11 20.45 39.22
CA SER A 662 -20.81 19.32 38.61
C SER A 662 -19.92 18.58 37.62
N LEU A 663 -19.21 19.30 36.75
CA LEU A 663 -18.28 18.71 35.76
C LEU A 663 -17.09 18.03 36.43
N ARG A 664 -16.55 18.57 37.53
CA ARG A 664 -15.48 17.93 38.31
C ARG A 664 -15.93 16.56 38.84
N ASN A 665 -17.12 16.47 39.43
CA ASN A 665 -17.68 15.21 39.91
C ASN A 665 -17.95 14.23 38.75
N GLU A 666 -18.48 14.72 37.63
CA GLU A 666 -18.70 13.88 36.43
C GLU A 666 -17.39 13.30 35.89
N ILE A 667 -16.33 14.11 35.79
CA ILE A 667 -15.00 13.66 35.36
C ILE A 667 -14.45 12.58 36.30
N GLU A 668 -14.60 12.74 37.62
CA GLU A 668 -14.16 11.73 38.60
C GLU A 668 -14.88 10.38 38.39
N THR A 669 -16.19 10.42 38.16
CA THR A 669 -16.97 9.19 37.88
C THR A 669 -16.57 8.53 36.55
N LEU A 670 -16.33 9.32 35.51
CA LEU A 670 -15.88 8.82 34.20
C LEU A 670 -14.46 8.25 34.27
N GLN A 671 -13.57 8.85 35.06
CA GLN A 671 -12.22 8.34 35.30
C GLN A 671 -12.23 7.00 36.06
N ALA A 672 -13.08 6.86 37.07
CA ALA A 672 -13.23 5.59 37.79
C ALA A 672 -13.74 4.48 36.83
N ARG A 673 -14.71 4.81 35.97
CA ARG A 673 -15.23 3.88 34.96
C ARG A 673 -14.19 3.53 33.89
N GLU A 674 -13.37 4.49 33.48
CA GLU A 674 -12.25 4.28 32.57
C GLU A 674 -11.28 3.23 33.15
N HIS A 675 -10.88 3.38 34.43
CA HIS A 675 -9.99 2.45 35.12
C HIS A 675 -10.58 1.03 35.21
N GLU A 676 -11.87 0.90 35.51
CA GLU A 676 -12.55 -0.39 35.59
C GLU A 676 -12.55 -1.12 34.23
N LEU A 677 -12.87 -0.39 33.14
CA LEU A 677 -12.88 -0.95 31.79
C LEU A 677 -11.49 -1.32 31.29
N ASP A 678 -10.47 -0.54 31.62
CA ASP A 678 -9.06 -0.83 31.28
C ASP A 678 -8.55 -2.08 32.02
N ALA A 679 -8.92 -2.25 33.30
CA ALA A 679 -8.63 -3.47 34.06
C ALA A 679 -9.34 -4.71 33.48
N ASN A 680 -10.62 -4.57 33.09
CA ASN A 680 -11.37 -5.65 32.44
C ASN A 680 -10.76 -6.03 31.09
N LEU A 681 -10.33 -5.05 30.29
CA LEU A 681 -9.64 -5.32 29.01
C LEU A 681 -8.33 -6.07 29.19
N THR A 682 -7.59 -5.75 30.25
CA THR A 682 -6.36 -6.47 30.58
C THR A 682 -6.67 -7.93 30.93
N GLN A 683 -7.69 -8.19 31.76
CA GLN A 683 -8.12 -9.55 32.07
C GLN A 683 -8.63 -10.33 30.84
N LEU A 684 -9.38 -9.67 29.95
CA LEU A 684 -9.86 -10.28 28.71
C LEU A 684 -8.72 -10.60 27.74
N ARG A 685 -7.67 -9.76 27.67
CA ARG A 685 -6.44 -10.05 26.91
C ARG A 685 -5.74 -11.31 27.43
N ASP A 686 -5.56 -11.43 28.74
CA ASP A 686 -4.89 -12.59 29.35
C ASP A 686 -5.69 -13.89 29.13
N ARG A 687 -7.02 -13.81 29.28
CA ARG A 687 -7.92 -14.95 29.01
C ARG A 687 -7.90 -15.35 27.54
N LEU A 688 -7.88 -14.37 26.63
CA LEU A 688 -7.81 -14.62 25.19
C LEU A 688 -6.50 -15.32 24.82
N LEU A 689 -5.36 -14.83 25.33
CA LEU A 689 -4.05 -15.45 25.13
C LEU A 689 -4.04 -16.91 25.60
N ALA A 690 -4.55 -17.17 26.81
CA ALA A 690 -4.64 -18.52 27.35
C ALA A 690 -5.57 -19.43 26.53
N ALA A 691 -6.70 -18.90 26.05
CA ALA A 691 -7.64 -19.65 25.21
C ALA A 691 -7.07 -19.95 23.81
N GLU A 692 -6.35 -19.01 23.21
CA GLU A 692 -5.64 -19.19 21.93
C GLU A 692 -4.56 -20.27 22.04
N GLN A 693 -3.81 -20.29 23.15
CA GLN A 693 -2.80 -21.33 23.41
C GLN A 693 -3.45 -22.72 23.57
N GLN A 694 -4.55 -22.82 24.34
CA GLN A 694 -5.30 -24.08 24.48
C GLN A 694 -5.88 -24.58 23.15
N ARG A 695 -6.32 -23.67 22.28
CA ARG A 695 -6.79 -23.99 20.92
C ARG A 695 -5.64 -24.55 20.06
N GLU A 696 -4.46 -23.94 20.13
CA GLU A 696 -3.29 -24.43 19.38
C GLU A 696 -2.82 -25.82 19.86
N ASP A 697 -2.80 -26.06 21.16
CA ASP A 697 -2.44 -27.36 21.73
C ASP A 697 -3.46 -28.45 21.34
N ALA A 698 -4.76 -28.12 21.37
CA ALA A 698 -5.81 -29.01 20.90
C ALA A 698 -5.66 -29.32 19.39
N GLN A 699 -5.33 -28.31 18.57
CA GLN A 699 -5.10 -28.49 17.14
C GLN A 699 -3.88 -29.39 16.84
N ARG A 700 -2.79 -29.24 17.60
CA ARG A 700 -1.61 -30.12 17.49
C ARG A 700 -1.93 -31.56 17.87
N THR A 701 -2.69 -31.75 18.94
CA THR A 701 -3.13 -33.06 19.41
C THR A 701 -4.01 -33.76 18.38
N LEU A 702 -4.96 -33.03 17.79
CA LEU A 702 -5.82 -33.51 16.70
C LEU A 702 -5.01 -33.93 15.47
N TYR A 703 -4.02 -33.13 15.06
CA TYR A 703 -3.15 -33.44 13.93
C TYR A 703 -2.35 -34.74 14.13
N MET A 704 -1.79 -34.94 15.33
CA MET A 704 -1.07 -36.18 15.67
C MET A 704 -2.01 -37.39 15.67
N ALA A 705 -3.22 -37.25 16.21
CA ALA A 705 -4.23 -38.32 16.21
C ALA A 705 -4.66 -38.69 14.77
N HIS A 706 -4.87 -37.70 13.89
CA HIS A 706 -5.25 -37.91 12.49
C HIS A 706 -4.16 -38.70 11.74
N ARG A 707 -2.89 -38.39 11.99
CA ARG A 707 -1.75 -39.13 11.42
C ARG A 707 -1.74 -40.59 11.88
N GLY A 708 -2.00 -40.84 13.17
CA GLY A 708 -2.08 -42.19 13.74
C GLY A 708 -3.20 -43.04 13.12
N VAL A 709 -4.38 -42.47 12.92
CA VAL A 709 -5.51 -43.16 12.23
C VAL A 709 -5.13 -43.51 10.78
N SER A 710 -4.48 -42.58 10.07
CA SER A 710 -4.07 -42.80 8.68
C SER A 710 -3.01 -43.91 8.55
N GLU A 711 -2.10 -44.04 9.51
CA GLU A 711 -1.09 -45.10 9.55
C GLU A 711 -1.73 -46.48 9.82
N LEU A 712 -2.66 -46.55 10.78
CA LEU A 712 -3.45 -47.76 11.06
C LEU A 712 -4.28 -48.20 9.85
N ALA A 713 -4.92 -47.26 9.14
CA ALA A 713 -5.69 -47.57 7.92
C ALA A 713 -4.80 -48.23 6.83
N GLY A 714 -3.57 -47.75 6.67
CA GLY A 714 -2.60 -48.35 5.74
C GLY A 714 -2.16 -49.77 6.16
N GLN A 715 -1.96 -50.00 7.45
CA GLN A 715 -1.65 -51.34 7.99
C GLN A 715 -2.82 -52.31 7.80
N LEU A 716 -4.06 -51.83 8.01
CA LEU A 716 -5.29 -52.61 7.85
C LEU A 716 -5.48 -53.05 6.40
N GLN A 717 -5.30 -52.15 5.44
CA GLN A 717 -5.36 -52.46 4.01
C GLN A 717 -4.29 -53.50 3.60
N SER A 718 -3.08 -53.41 4.15
CA SER A 718 -2.01 -54.38 3.87
C SER A 718 -2.33 -55.77 4.41
N GLN A 719 -2.88 -55.87 5.62
CA GLN A 719 -3.26 -57.16 6.22
C GLN A 719 -4.48 -57.78 5.54
N GLN A 720 -5.46 -56.97 5.15
CA GLN A 720 -6.61 -57.43 4.35
C GLN A 720 -6.15 -58.09 3.05
N GLY A 721 -5.22 -57.45 2.32
CA GLY A 721 -4.66 -58.01 1.09
C GLY A 721 -3.93 -59.35 1.30
N ARG A 722 -3.24 -59.53 2.43
CA ARG A 722 -2.59 -60.82 2.78
C ARG A 722 -3.61 -61.91 3.09
N LEU A 723 -4.66 -61.56 3.81
CA LEU A 723 -5.75 -62.46 4.18
C LEU A 723 -6.54 -62.93 2.94
N ASP A 724 -6.89 -62.01 2.03
CA ASP A 724 -7.59 -62.34 0.79
C ASP A 724 -6.74 -63.20 -0.15
N SER A 725 -5.43 -62.92 -0.23
CA SER A 725 -4.49 -63.74 -1.00
C SER A 725 -4.36 -65.17 -0.45
N ALA A 726 -4.29 -65.32 0.88
CA ALA A 726 -4.27 -66.63 1.54
C ALA A 726 -5.58 -67.40 1.34
N ARG A 727 -6.74 -66.73 1.46
CA ARG A 727 -8.07 -67.32 1.19
C ARG A 727 -8.17 -67.86 -0.24
N GLY A 728 -7.81 -67.03 -1.22
CA GLY A 728 -7.83 -67.43 -2.63
C GLY A 728 -6.85 -68.56 -2.98
N ARG A 729 -5.75 -68.73 -2.21
CA ARG A 729 -4.83 -69.86 -2.38
C ARG A 729 -5.39 -71.15 -1.78
N ILE A 730 -6.02 -71.07 -0.60
CA ILE A 730 -6.65 -72.23 0.05
C ILE A 730 -7.80 -72.77 -0.79
N GLU A 731 -8.69 -71.91 -1.29
CA GLU A 731 -9.83 -72.33 -2.12
C GLU A 731 -9.38 -73.11 -3.37
N LYS A 732 -8.30 -72.66 -4.03
CA LYS A 732 -7.70 -73.36 -5.18
C LYS A 732 -7.11 -74.71 -4.79
N ILE A 733 -6.39 -74.78 -3.67
CA ILE A 733 -5.82 -76.04 -3.17
C ILE A 733 -6.91 -77.03 -2.77
N GLU A 734 -8.00 -76.57 -2.15
CA GLU A 734 -9.13 -77.42 -1.74
C GLU A 734 -9.87 -78.00 -2.94
N ALA A 735 -10.11 -77.21 -3.99
CA ALA A 735 -10.68 -77.69 -5.23
C ALA A 735 -9.79 -78.75 -5.91
N GLU A 736 -8.47 -78.52 -5.97
CA GLU A 736 -7.50 -79.49 -6.51
C GLU A 736 -7.42 -80.78 -5.68
N LEU A 737 -7.49 -80.68 -4.34
CA LEU A 737 -7.48 -81.84 -3.44
C LEU A 737 -8.74 -82.70 -3.56
N ALA A 738 -9.92 -82.08 -3.66
CA ALA A 738 -11.18 -82.79 -3.84
C ALA A 738 -11.21 -83.59 -5.15
N GLN A 739 -10.74 -82.97 -6.24
CA GLN A 739 -10.62 -83.62 -7.54
C GLN A 739 -9.63 -84.79 -7.52
N LEU A 740 -8.50 -84.64 -6.81
CA LEU A 740 -7.51 -85.70 -6.66
C LEU A 740 -8.02 -86.86 -5.79
N SER A 741 -8.73 -86.59 -4.69
CA SER A 741 -9.31 -87.65 -3.85
C SER A 741 -10.34 -88.50 -4.58
N GLU A 742 -11.23 -87.88 -5.35
CA GLU A 742 -12.24 -88.58 -6.14
C GLU A 742 -11.58 -89.47 -7.21
N SER A 743 -10.54 -88.95 -7.88
CA SER A 743 -9.77 -89.72 -8.86
C SER A 743 -9.01 -90.91 -8.25
N LEU A 744 -8.52 -90.80 -7.02
CA LEU A 744 -7.76 -91.84 -6.33
C LEU A 744 -8.67 -92.98 -5.85
N GLU A 745 -9.83 -92.64 -5.29
CA GLU A 745 -10.84 -93.63 -4.87
C GLU A 745 -11.43 -94.37 -6.07
N ALA A 746 -11.77 -93.64 -7.14
CA ALA A 746 -12.24 -94.23 -8.38
C ALA A 746 -11.22 -95.19 -9.01
N ALA A 747 -9.93 -94.86 -8.99
CA ALA A 747 -8.88 -95.74 -9.53
C ALA A 747 -8.66 -97.02 -8.70
N ARG A 748 -8.72 -96.92 -7.36
CA ARG A 748 -8.51 -98.06 -6.44
C ARG A 748 -9.68 -99.05 -6.48
N GLU A 749 -10.91 -98.57 -6.53
CA GLU A 749 -12.10 -99.41 -6.59
C GLU A 749 -12.21 -100.13 -7.94
N GLN A 750 -12.02 -99.39 -9.05
CA GLN A 750 -12.01 -99.97 -10.40
C GLN A 750 -10.94 -101.05 -10.57
N GLY A 751 -9.81 -100.96 -9.86
CA GLY A 751 -8.75 -101.98 -9.88
C GLY A 751 -9.07 -103.26 -9.10
N ARG A 752 -9.90 -103.20 -8.06
CA ARG A 752 -10.37 -104.40 -7.32
C ARG A 752 -11.45 -105.14 -8.09
N GLU A 753 -12.41 -104.40 -8.64
CA GLU A 753 -13.51 -104.98 -9.40
C GLU A 753 -13.04 -105.61 -10.73
N ALA A 754 -12.02 -105.02 -11.37
CA ALA A 754 -11.41 -105.57 -12.59
C ALA A 754 -10.88 -107.01 -12.40
N ARG A 755 -10.26 -107.32 -11.26
CA ARG A 755 -9.66 -108.64 -10.98
C ARG A 755 -10.70 -109.76 -10.85
N ASN A 756 -11.84 -109.49 -10.22
CA ASN A 756 -12.91 -110.49 -10.03
C ASN A 756 -13.70 -110.73 -11.33
N ARG A 757 -13.88 -109.70 -12.17
CA ARG A 757 -14.63 -109.81 -13.44
C ARG A 757 -13.90 -110.62 -14.52
N GLN A 758 -12.58 -110.80 -14.40
CA GLN A 758 -11.78 -111.57 -15.37
C GLN A 758 -12.07 -113.08 -15.30
N GLU A 759 -12.27 -113.66 -14.11
CA GLU A 759 -12.51 -115.10 -13.93
C GLU A 759 -13.93 -115.53 -14.34
N GLU A 760 -14.93 -114.67 -14.14
CA GLU A 760 -16.33 -114.96 -14.50
C GLU A 760 -16.60 -114.86 -16.02
N ALA A 761 -15.80 -114.10 -16.75
CA ALA A 761 -15.96 -113.86 -18.18
C ALA A 761 -15.76 -115.13 -19.03
N VAL A 762 -14.84 -116.01 -18.67
CA VAL A 762 -14.45 -117.17 -19.50
C VAL A 762 -15.54 -118.25 -19.58
N MET A 763 -16.41 -118.39 -18.57
CA MET A 763 -17.48 -119.40 -18.56
C MET A 763 -18.77 -118.96 -19.26
N ARG A 764 -19.03 -117.64 -19.38
CA ARG A 764 -20.26 -117.07 -19.96
C ARG A 764 -20.28 -117.06 -21.50
N MET A 765 -19.15 -117.23 -22.18
CA MET A 765 -19.04 -117.11 -23.64
C MET A 765 -19.85 -118.19 -24.40
N THR A 766 -20.03 -119.38 -23.81
CA THR A 766 -20.60 -120.57 -24.47
C THR A 766 -22.14 -120.67 -24.46
N GLU A 767 -22.85 -119.79 -23.74
CA GLU A 767 -24.31 -119.92 -23.51
C GLU A 767 -25.18 -118.90 -24.29
N LEU A 768 -24.57 -117.92 -24.98
CA LEU A 768 -25.26 -116.68 -25.39
C LEU A 768 -25.52 -116.52 -26.89
N GLU A 769 -25.38 -117.57 -27.69
CA GLU A 769 -25.44 -117.44 -29.15
C GLU A 769 -26.88 -117.45 -29.71
N ASP A 770 -27.87 -117.98 -28.98
CA ASP A 770 -29.26 -118.14 -29.45
C ASP A 770 -30.21 -116.95 -29.15
N ALA A 771 -29.90 -116.09 -28.17
CA ALA A 771 -30.79 -115.00 -27.72
C ALA A 771 -30.69 -113.68 -28.52
N ARG A 772 -29.78 -113.60 -29.51
CA ARG A 772 -29.42 -112.37 -30.25
C ARG A 772 -30.47 -111.88 -31.24
N HIS A 773 -31.19 -112.81 -31.86
CA HIS A 773 -32.09 -112.50 -32.97
C HIS A 773 -33.43 -111.87 -32.55
N ALA A 774 -33.85 -112.02 -31.28
CA ALA A 774 -35.13 -111.52 -30.79
C ALA A 774 -35.09 -110.04 -30.35
N LEU A 775 -33.96 -109.60 -29.78
CA LEU A 775 -33.83 -108.28 -29.15
C LEU A 775 -33.58 -107.12 -30.15
N ASP A 776 -33.10 -107.41 -31.36
CA ASP A 776 -32.75 -106.40 -32.38
C ASP A 776 -33.99 -105.74 -33.04
N ASN A 777 -35.12 -106.47 -33.11
CA ASN A 777 -36.40 -105.93 -33.62
C ASN A 777 -37.11 -104.99 -32.61
N GLU A 778 -36.93 -105.22 -31.31
CA GLU A 778 -37.55 -104.44 -30.22
C GLU A 778 -36.83 -103.09 -29.98
N ARG A 779 -35.54 -102.99 -30.36
CA ARG A 779 -34.73 -101.77 -30.27
C ARG A 779 -35.31 -100.59 -31.03
N ARG A 780 -35.76 -100.88 -32.25
CA ARG A 780 -36.06 -99.85 -33.25
C ARG A 780 -37.31 -99.06 -32.87
N THR A 781 -38.30 -99.72 -32.27
CA THR A 781 -39.56 -99.12 -31.86
C THR A 781 -39.43 -98.25 -30.60
N LEU A 782 -38.64 -98.69 -29.62
CA LEU A 782 -38.43 -97.95 -28.37
C LEU A 782 -37.51 -96.74 -28.55
N GLY A 783 -36.53 -96.80 -29.45
CA GLY A 783 -35.63 -95.68 -29.76
C GLY A 783 -36.37 -94.46 -30.33
N GLU A 784 -37.28 -94.69 -31.29
CA GLU A 784 -38.09 -93.63 -31.91
C GLU A 784 -39.03 -92.94 -30.90
N ALA A 785 -39.51 -93.66 -29.89
CA ALA A 785 -40.36 -93.11 -28.83
C ALA A 785 -39.58 -92.20 -27.86
N ARG A 786 -38.37 -92.61 -27.44
CA ARG A 786 -37.51 -91.83 -26.54
C ARG A 786 -37.03 -90.53 -27.19
N ASP A 787 -36.64 -90.57 -28.47
CA ASP A 787 -36.14 -89.36 -29.15
C ASP A 787 -37.21 -88.27 -29.30
N ARG A 788 -38.47 -88.67 -29.55
CA ARG A 788 -39.60 -87.74 -29.56
C ARG A 788 -39.84 -87.14 -28.17
N ALA A 789 -39.90 -87.95 -27.12
CA ALA A 789 -40.11 -87.46 -25.77
C ALA A 789 -38.98 -86.53 -25.28
N ARG A 790 -37.73 -86.82 -25.65
CA ARG A 790 -36.54 -86.03 -25.25
C ARG A 790 -36.54 -84.66 -25.89
N THR A 791 -36.92 -84.57 -27.16
CA THR A 791 -37.00 -83.30 -27.88
C THR A 791 -38.07 -82.39 -27.26
N MET A 792 -39.26 -82.94 -26.97
CA MET A 792 -40.36 -82.19 -26.37
C MET A 792 -40.07 -81.73 -24.93
N ALA A 793 -39.38 -82.52 -24.12
CA ALA A 793 -38.96 -82.13 -22.76
C ALA A 793 -37.89 -81.03 -22.78
N ARG A 794 -36.96 -81.07 -23.75
CA ARG A 794 -35.95 -80.02 -23.92
C ARG A 794 -36.57 -78.69 -24.35
N GLU A 795 -37.45 -78.72 -25.35
CA GLU A 795 -38.13 -77.52 -25.84
C GLU A 795 -38.96 -76.82 -24.75
N SER A 796 -39.66 -77.61 -23.92
CA SER A 796 -40.45 -77.07 -22.80
C SER A 796 -39.58 -76.48 -21.68
N ARG A 797 -38.48 -77.16 -21.30
CA ARG A 797 -37.51 -76.64 -20.32
C ARG A 797 -36.84 -75.36 -20.79
N ASP A 798 -36.38 -75.33 -22.04
CA ASP A 798 -35.71 -74.15 -22.60
C ASP A 798 -36.68 -72.96 -22.67
N ALA A 799 -37.95 -73.19 -23.00
CA ALA A 799 -38.99 -72.16 -22.99
C ALA A 799 -39.32 -71.63 -21.57
N ALA A 800 -39.44 -72.52 -20.58
CA ALA A 800 -39.68 -72.14 -19.18
C ALA A 800 -38.47 -71.37 -18.59
N HIS A 801 -37.25 -71.81 -18.89
CA HIS A 801 -36.03 -71.17 -18.40
C HIS A 801 -35.81 -69.79 -19.05
N ALA A 802 -36.05 -69.65 -20.35
CA ALA A 802 -35.96 -68.37 -21.05
C ALA A 802 -36.93 -67.34 -20.46
N LEU A 803 -38.18 -67.75 -20.18
CA LEU A 803 -39.18 -66.86 -19.59
C LEU A 803 -38.86 -66.51 -18.12
N ALA A 804 -38.29 -67.44 -17.35
CA ALA A 804 -37.86 -67.18 -15.97
C ALA A 804 -36.74 -66.11 -15.91
N LEU A 805 -35.75 -66.19 -16.81
CA LEU A 805 -34.67 -65.21 -16.92
C LEU A 805 -35.18 -63.81 -17.32
N THR A 806 -36.15 -63.74 -18.24
CA THR A 806 -36.76 -62.45 -18.62
C THR A 806 -37.52 -61.83 -17.45
N LEU A 807 -38.24 -62.64 -16.66
CA LEU A 807 -38.99 -62.19 -15.49
C LEU A 807 -38.07 -61.70 -14.35
N GLU A 808 -36.96 -62.40 -14.11
CA GLU A 808 -35.96 -62.00 -13.13
C GLU A 808 -35.26 -60.70 -13.52
N SER A 809 -34.95 -60.53 -14.82
CA SER A 809 -34.42 -59.28 -15.37
C SER A 809 -35.42 -58.11 -15.24
N GLN A 810 -36.69 -58.33 -15.57
CA GLN A 810 -37.76 -57.33 -15.40
C GLN A 810 -37.92 -56.94 -13.91
N ARG A 811 -37.90 -57.90 -12.98
CA ARG A 811 -37.96 -57.64 -11.52
C ARG A 811 -36.77 -56.85 -11.01
N ALA A 812 -35.56 -57.17 -11.46
CA ALA A 812 -34.36 -56.42 -11.12
C ALA A 812 -34.43 -54.97 -11.64
N GLN A 813 -34.97 -54.76 -12.85
CA GLN A 813 -35.19 -53.41 -13.40
C GLN A 813 -36.24 -52.62 -12.60
N VAL A 814 -37.34 -53.27 -12.20
CA VAL A 814 -38.37 -52.67 -11.34
C VAL A 814 -37.78 -52.24 -9.98
N ALA A 815 -37.01 -53.11 -9.33
CA ALA A 815 -36.36 -52.78 -8.05
C ALA A 815 -35.39 -51.61 -8.18
N SER A 816 -34.59 -51.58 -9.24
CA SER A 816 -33.64 -50.50 -9.55
C SER A 816 -34.34 -49.16 -9.83
N LEU A 817 -35.38 -49.16 -10.66
CA LEU A 817 -36.18 -47.97 -10.98
C LEU A 817 -36.91 -47.43 -9.75
N THR A 818 -37.41 -48.31 -8.88
CA THR A 818 -38.09 -47.92 -7.63
C THR A 818 -37.11 -47.23 -6.68
N GLN A 819 -35.90 -47.78 -6.50
CA GLN A 819 -34.85 -47.13 -5.70
C GLN A 819 -34.37 -45.81 -6.32
N ALA A 820 -34.33 -45.71 -7.65
CA ALA A 820 -33.99 -44.46 -8.32
C ALA A 820 -35.05 -43.37 -8.07
N LEU A 821 -36.34 -43.72 -8.17
CA LEU A 821 -37.45 -42.81 -7.90
C LEU A 821 -37.50 -42.34 -6.45
N ASP A 822 -37.22 -43.20 -5.47
CA ASP A 822 -37.14 -42.79 -4.05
C ASP A 822 -36.02 -41.77 -3.82
N ARG A 823 -34.83 -41.98 -4.42
CA ARG A 823 -33.72 -41.03 -4.34
C ARG A 823 -34.07 -39.69 -5.00
N MET A 824 -34.67 -39.71 -6.17
CA MET A 824 -35.08 -38.49 -6.90
C MET A 824 -36.22 -37.76 -6.18
N GLY A 825 -37.13 -38.49 -5.53
CA GLY A 825 -38.17 -37.92 -4.66
C GLY A 825 -37.57 -37.17 -3.46
N GLY A 826 -36.53 -37.72 -2.83
CA GLY A 826 -35.79 -37.04 -1.77
C GLY A 826 -35.09 -35.75 -2.25
N GLN A 827 -34.46 -35.79 -3.43
CA GLN A 827 -33.83 -34.61 -4.04
C GLN A 827 -34.85 -33.51 -4.40
N ARG A 828 -36.02 -33.90 -4.92
CA ARG A 828 -37.12 -32.95 -5.19
C ARG A 828 -37.58 -32.25 -3.92
N GLY A 829 -37.76 -33.00 -2.82
CA GLY A 829 -38.16 -32.43 -1.53
C GLY A 829 -37.13 -31.44 -0.97
N GLN A 830 -35.84 -31.72 -1.13
CA GLN A 830 -34.77 -30.79 -0.75
C GLN A 830 -34.80 -29.50 -1.59
N LEU A 831 -35.01 -29.60 -2.91
CA LEU A 831 -35.10 -28.44 -3.78
C LEU A 831 -36.35 -27.59 -3.51
N ASP A 832 -37.50 -28.22 -3.21
CA ASP A 832 -38.72 -27.50 -2.80
C ASP A 832 -38.51 -26.72 -1.50
N SER A 833 -37.88 -27.33 -0.49
CA SER A 833 -37.56 -26.65 0.76
C SER A 833 -36.64 -25.44 0.55
N ARG A 834 -35.64 -25.60 -0.32
CA ARG A 834 -34.68 -24.54 -0.68
C ARG A 834 -35.33 -23.41 -1.46
N LEU A 835 -36.28 -23.71 -2.35
CA LEU A 835 -37.08 -22.69 -3.02
C LEU A 835 -37.96 -21.89 -2.05
N GLY A 836 -38.53 -22.56 -1.03
CA GLY A 836 -39.27 -21.90 0.05
C GLY A 836 -38.40 -20.94 0.86
N GLU A 837 -37.19 -21.36 1.24
CA GLU A 837 -36.21 -20.51 1.95
C GLU A 837 -35.78 -19.31 1.11
N LEU A 838 -35.45 -19.52 -0.18
CA LEU A 838 -35.06 -18.45 -1.10
C LEU A 838 -36.21 -17.45 -1.33
N ALA A 839 -37.46 -17.91 -1.41
CA ALA A 839 -38.63 -17.05 -1.54
C ALA A 839 -38.85 -16.18 -0.29
N SER A 840 -38.63 -16.73 0.92
CA SER A 840 -38.70 -15.97 2.17
C SER A 840 -37.61 -14.90 2.25
N GLN A 841 -36.37 -15.24 1.87
CA GLN A 841 -35.24 -14.30 1.87
C GLN A 841 -35.42 -13.16 0.86
N LEU A 842 -36.02 -13.44 -0.31
CA LEU A 842 -36.36 -12.42 -1.30
C LEU A 842 -37.46 -11.47 -0.81
N ALA A 843 -38.46 -11.97 -0.08
CA ALA A 843 -39.53 -11.15 0.48
C ALA A 843 -39.04 -10.19 1.60
N GLU A 844 -38.07 -10.63 2.40
CA GLU A 844 -37.46 -9.78 3.44
C GLU A 844 -36.49 -8.72 2.88
N GLY A 845 -35.85 -8.99 1.73
CA GLY A 845 -34.83 -8.12 1.13
C GLY A 845 -35.35 -6.82 0.50
N ASP A 846 -36.62 -6.73 0.10
CA ASP A 846 -37.17 -5.56 -0.61
C ASP A 846 -37.53 -4.39 0.33
N SER A 847 -37.91 -4.67 1.58
CA SER A 847 -38.30 -3.63 2.55
C SER A 847 -37.13 -2.71 3.03
N PRO A 848 -35.92 -3.22 3.29
CA PRO A 848 -34.78 -2.39 3.68
C PRO A 848 -34.29 -1.45 2.57
N VAL A 849 -34.43 -1.82 1.29
CA VAL A 849 -33.95 -1.02 0.16
C VAL A 849 -34.74 0.28 0.04
N LEU A 850 -36.07 0.22 0.17
CA LEU A 850 -36.94 1.40 0.12
C LEU A 850 -36.61 2.41 1.24
N GLN A 851 -36.36 1.92 2.45
CA GLN A 851 -35.98 2.75 3.60
C GLN A 851 -34.61 3.42 3.40
N LEU A 852 -33.65 2.68 2.84
CA LEU A 852 -32.31 3.22 2.53
C LEU A 852 -32.37 4.25 1.39
N GLU A 853 -33.24 4.08 0.40
CA GLU A 853 -33.46 5.05 -0.67
C GLU A 853 -34.06 6.37 -0.15
N GLU A 854 -34.99 6.29 0.80
CA GLU A 854 -35.55 7.47 1.47
C GLU A 854 -34.49 8.21 2.30
N GLN A 855 -33.67 7.48 3.07
CA GLN A 855 -32.53 8.04 3.82
C GLN A 855 -31.47 8.66 2.90
N ARG A 856 -31.22 8.04 1.74
CA ARG A 856 -30.30 8.59 0.72
C ARG A 856 -30.79 9.94 0.23
N GLN A 857 -32.09 10.09 -0.02
CA GLN A 857 -32.68 11.33 -0.51
C GLN A 857 -32.52 12.46 0.53
N VAL A 858 -32.82 12.19 1.80
CA VAL A 858 -32.64 13.15 2.90
C VAL A 858 -31.18 13.57 3.04
N THR A 859 -30.24 12.62 2.94
CA THR A 859 -28.79 12.90 3.07
C THR A 859 -28.26 13.68 1.86
N LEU A 860 -28.81 13.47 0.67
CA LEU A 860 -28.51 14.26 -0.53
C LEU A 860 -28.93 15.73 -0.38
N GLU A 861 -30.10 16.00 0.19
CA GLU A 861 -30.56 17.36 0.47
C GLU A 861 -29.66 18.05 1.50
N GLN A 862 -29.25 17.34 2.55
CA GLN A 862 -28.28 17.84 3.54
C GLN A 862 -26.93 18.15 2.89
N ARG A 863 -26.47 17.32 1.95
CA ARG A 863 -25.21 17.54 1.23
C ARG A 863 -25.22 18.86 0.47
N VAL A 864 -26.31 19.15 -0.26
CA VAL A 864 -26.45 20.40 -1.00
C VAL A 864 -26.39 21.61 -0.06
N GLN A 865 -27.03 21.54 1.10
CA GLN A 865 -26.97 22.61 2.11
C GLN A 865 -25.55 22.80 2.67
N THR A 866 -24.83 21.71 2.98
CA THR A 866 -23.45 21.80 3.47
C THR A 866 -22.47 22.30 2.41
N GLU A 867 -22.64 21.92 1.14
CA GLU A 867 -21.81 22.41 0.04
C GLU A 867 -22.03 23.92 -0.20
N GLN A 868 -23.26 24.42 -0.07
CA GLN A 868 -23.55 25.85 -0.12
C GLN A 868 -22.88 26.62 1.04
N LYS A 869 -22.94 26.10 2.27
CA LYS A 869 -22.24 26.68 3.42
C LYS A 869 -20.71 26.70 3.22
N LEU A 870 -20.16 25.61 2.69
CA LEU A 870 -18.73 25.50 2.38
C LEU A 870 -18.30 26.53 1.32
N ALA A 871 -19.08 26.69 0.25
CA ALA A 871 -18.81 27.67 -0.80
C ALA A 871 -18.88 29.12 -0.28
N ALA A 872 -19.86 29.43 0.57
CA ALA A 872 -19.99 30.74 1.20
C ALA A 872 -18.80 31.04 2.14
N ALA A 873 -18.39 30.09 2.98
CA ALA A 873 -17.24 30.23 3.86
C ALA A 873 -15.92 30.41 3.09
N ARG A 874 -15.74 29.69 1.98
CA ARG A 874 -14.58 29.87 1.09
C ARG A 874 -14.52 31.27 0.49
N THR A 875 -15.65 31.75 -0.01
CA THR A 875 -15.76 33.09 -0.60
C THR A 875 -15.45 34.18 0.42
N ALA A 876 -15.85 33.99 1.68
CA ALA A 876 -15.53 34.91 2.77
C ALA A 876 -14.01 34.97 3.06
N VAL A 877 -13.33 33.82 3.12
CA VAL A 877 -11.86 33.76 3.29
C VAL A 877 -11.13 34.42 2.13
N ASP A 878 -11.52 34.09 0.89
CA ASP A 878 -10.91 34.68 -0.31
C ASP A 878 -11.10 36.20 -0.38
N GLY A 879 -12.26 36.71 0.07
CA GLY A 879 -12.54 38.14 0.19
C GLY A 879 -11.59 38.83 1.16
N ILE A 880 -11.42 38.26 2.36
CA ILE A 880 -10.54 38.82 3.40
C ILE A 880 -9.06 38.75 2.97
N ASP A 881 -8.62 37.68 2.32
CA ASP A 881 -7.25 37.55 1.80
C ASP A 881 -6.95 38.61 0.72
N ASN A 882 -7.93 38.95 -0.12
CA ASN A 882 -7.78 40.03 -1.11
C ASN A 882 -7.68 41.41 -0.44
N ASP A 883 -8.49 41.69 0.58
CA ASP A 883 -8.42 42.93 1.35
C ASP A 883 -7.08 43.08 2.07
N LEU A 884 -6.60 42.00 2.71
CA LEU A 884 -5.27 41.96 3.34
C LEU A 884 -4.15 42.28 2.36
N ARG A 885 -4.15 41.67 1.16
CA ARG A 885 -3.17 41.98 0.10
C ARG A 885 -3.23 43.44 -0.33
N ARG A 886 -4.43 44.01 -0.45
CA ARG A 886 -4.62 45.42 -0.81
C ARG A 886 -4.07 46.36 0.27
N PHE A 887 -4.30 46.06 1.55
CA PHE A 887 -3.73 46.85 2.64
C PHE A 887 -2.21 46.68 2.76
N GLU A 888 -1.66 45.49 2.51
CA GLU A 888 -0.22 45.24 2.48
C GLU A 888 0.48 46.05 1.37
N GLN A 889 -0.12 46.08 0.17
CA GLN A 889 0.32 46.95 -0.93
C GLN A 889 0.22 48.43 -0.57
N THR A 890 -0.85 48.84 0.11
CA THR A 890 -1.03 50.21 0.57
C THR A 890 0.06 50.59 1.58
N ARG A 891 0.35 49.73 2.57
CA ARG A 891 1.44 49.93 3.54
C ARG A 891 2.77 50.11 2.82
N GLN A 892 3.11 49.20 1.89
CA GLN A 892 4.38 49.25 1.15
C GLN A 892 4.49 50.54 0.30
N GLN A 893 3.43 50.93 -0.41
CA GLN A 893 3.39 52.18 -1.16
C GLN A 893 3.58 53.41 -0.26
N ARG A 894 2.95 53.43 0.93
CA ARG A 894 3.11 54.55 1.87
C ARG A 894 4.49 54.59 2.50
N ASP A 895 5.11 53.44 2.74
CA ASP A 895 6.47 53.33 3.25
C ASP A 895 7.50 53.82 2.21
N GLU A 896 7.35 53.42 0.94
CA GLU A 896 8.15 53.93 -0.17
C GLU A 896 7.97 55.46 -0.36
N GLN A 897 6.74 55.96 -0.30
CA GLN A 897 6.45 57.40 -0.36
C GLN A 897 7.03 58.15 0.84
N ALA A 898 6.98 57.58 2.05
CA ALA A 898 7.55 58.16 3.25
C ALA A 898 9.09 58.19 3.19
N LEU A 899 9.72 57.16 2.64
CA LEU A 899 11.16 57.11 2.39
C LEU A 899 11.58 58.18 1.39
N ALA A 900 10.91 58.25 0.24
CA ALA A 900 11.16 59.29 -0.77
C ALA A 900 10.93 60.71 -0.20
N GLN A 901 9.92 60.88 0.65
CA GLN A 901 9.66 62.16 1.32
C GLN A 901 10.74 62.50 2.37
N ARG A 902 11.28 61.51 3.10
CA ARG A 902 12.43 61.70 4.00
C ARG A 902 13.69 62.10 3.23
N GLU A 903 13.93 61.48 2.09
CA GLU A 903 15.03 61.85 1.19
C GLU A 903 14.86 63.27 0.66
N ALA A 904 13.65 63.65 0.24
CA ALA A 904 13.34 65.01 -0.21
C ALA A 904 13.50 66.04 0.93
N ILE A 905 13.08 65.71 2.16
CA ILE A 905 13.34 66.52 3.36
C ILE A 905 14.85 66.61 3.61
N GLY A 906 15.58 65.50 3.48
CA GLY A 906 17.04 65.46 3.58
C GLY A 906 17.72 66.37 2.57
N GLN A 907 17.33 66.29 1.29
CA GLN A 907 17.79 67.17 0.23
C GLN A 907 17.44 68.63 0.51
N ARG A 908 16.22 68.94 0.95
CA ARG A 908 15.85 70.32 1.31
C ARG A 908 16.57 70.85 2.55
N ARG A 909 16.85 70.00 3.54
CA ARG A 909 17.69 70.36 4.69
C ARG A 909 19.11 70.63 4.25
N LEU A 910 19.66 69.82 3.34
CA LEU A 910 20.96 70.07 2.73
C LEU A 910 20.96 71.33 1.88
N GLU A 911 19.91 71.62 1.10
CA GLU A 911 19.73 72.87 0.36
C GLU A 911 19.62 74.06 1.31
N GLN A 912 18.82 73.94 2.37
CA GLN A 912 18.68 74.95 3.40
C GLN A 912 20.03 75.22 4.05
N GLN A 913 20.74 74.17 4.46
CA GLN A 913 22.07 74.24 5.05
C GLN A 913 23.09 74.78 4.05
N ALA A 914 23.00 74.46 2.76
CA ALA A 914 23.84 75.02 1.71
C ALA A 914 23.52 76.51 1.46
N ILE A 915 22.25 76.94 1.56
CA ILE A 915 21.86 78.36 1.52
C ILE A 915 22.35 79.07 2.77
N LEU A 916 22.28 78.43 3.95
CA LEU A 916 22.75 78.97 5.22
C LEU A 916 24.27 79.10 5.22
N LEU A 917 24.99 78.06 4.79
CA LEU A 917 26.43 78.07 4.55
C LEU A 917 26.82 79.05 3.44
N LYS A 918 26.00 79.25 2.40
CA LYS A 918 26.24 80.30 1.37
C LYS A 918 26.00 81.69 1.95
N ALA A 919 24.99 81.88 2.78
CA ALA A 919 24.74 83.15 3.45
C ALA A 919 25.88 83.45 4.43
N GLU A 920 26.28 82.48 5.26
CA GLU A 920 27.46 82.52 6.13
C GLU A 920 28.74 82.73 5.33
N ALA A 921 28.95 82.04 4.20
CA ALA A 921 30.11 82.22 3.33
C ALA A 921 30.07 83.56 2.59
N LEU A 922 28.91 84.17 2.36
CA LEU A 922 28.81 85.54 1.84
C LEU A 922 29.11 86.55 2.93
N VAL A 923 28.66 86.31 4.16
CA VAL A 923 29.05 87.09 5.36
C VAL A 923 30.55 87.01 5.54
N GLU A 924 31.12 85.80 5.58
CA GLU A 924 32.54 85.53 5.68
C GLU A 924 33.30 86.06 4.47
N ALA A 925 32.82 85.94 3.23
CA ALA A 925 33.50 86.45 2.04
C ALA A 925 33.48 87.98 1.96
N VAL A 926 32.45 88.63 2.49
CA VAL A 926 32.43 90.09 2.65
C VAL A 926 33.46 90.48 3.72
N VAL A 927 33.52 89.75 4.84
CA VAL A 927 34.51 89.91 5.92
C VAL A 927 35.96 89.65 5.46
N GLU A 928 36.22 88.55 4.75
CA GLU A 928 37.52 88.16 4.17
C GLU A 928 37.95 89.09 3.04
N ALA A 929 36.99 89.61 2.24
CA ALA A 929 37.28 90.65 1.25
C ALA A 929 37.64 92.00 1.91
N GLY A 930 37.59 92.09 3.25
CA GLY A 930 38.05 93.22 4.04
C GLY A 930 36.94 94.20 4.44
N PHE A 931 35.67 93.81 4.34
CA PHE A 931 34.51 94.67 4.60
C PHE A 931 33.64 94.12 5.74
N VAL A 932 33.03 94.97 6.55
CA VAL A 932 32.07 94.53 7.59
C VAL A 932 30.67 94.47 6.98
N LEU A 933 29.99 93.32 7.06
CA LEU A 933 28.71 93.09 6.36
C LEU A 933 27.64 94.12 6.76
N ASP A 934 27.49 94.43 8.05
CA ASP A 934 26.51 95.44 8.50
C ASP A 934 26.85 96.85 7.99
N ASP A 935 28.14 97.19 7.84
CA ASP A 935 28.55 98.48 7.28
C ASP A 935 28.24 98.55 5.77
N VAL A 936 28.48 97.47 5.02
CA VAL A 936 28.12 97.38 3.60
C VAL A 936 26.60 97.38 3.42
N VAL A 937 25.84 96.65 4.25
CA VAL A 937 24.37 96.62 4.24
C VAL A 937 23.77 97.98 4.58
N ASN A 938 24.35 98.73 5.52
CA ASN A 938 23.91 100.08 5.89
C ASN A 938 24.22 101.14 4.82
N THR A 939 25.19 100.90 3.93
CA THR A 939 25.43 101.74 2.75
C THR A 939 24.47 101.49 1.59
N LEU A 940 23.60 100.47 1.69
CA LEU A 940 22.64 100.08 0.65
C LEU A 940 21.24 100.64 0.96
N THR A 941 20.61 101.35 0.01
CA THR A 941 19.23 101.86 0.15
C THR A 941 18.19 100.87 -0.39
N ASP A 942 16.94 100.94 0.09
CA ASP A 942 15.85 100.02 -0.32
C ASP A 942 15.45 100.14 -1.81
N GLU A 943 15.89 101.19 -2.50
CA GLU A 943 15.72 101.39 -3.95
C GLU A 943 16.84 100.74 -4.78
N MET A 944 17.88 100.18 -4.15
CA MET A 944 18.99 99.51 -4.85
C MET A 944 18.64 98.08 -5.20
N GLU A 945 18.39 97.82 -6.48
CA GLU A 945 18.15 96.47 -6.96
C GLU A 945 19.44 95.67 -7.17
N PRO A 946 19.48 94.38 -6.76
CA PRO A 946 20.61 93.47 -7.04
C PRO A 946 21.01 93.47 -8.52
N ALA A 947 20.02 93.60 -9.41
CA ALA A 947 20.18 93.63 -10.86
C ALA A 947 21.02 94.81 -11.39
N ALA A 948 21.08 95.94 -10.67
CA ALA A 948 21.88 97.10 -11.09
C ALA A 948 23.37 96.88 -10.81
N TRP A 949 23.73 96.28 -9.68
CA TRP A 949 25.12 95.88 -9.40
C TRP A 949 25.55 94.61 -10.12
N GLU A 950 24.59 93.71 -10.38
CA GLU A 950 24.73 92.63 -11.34
C GLU A 950 25.05 93.17 -12.74
N ARG A 951 24.50 94.31 -13.19
CA ARG A 951 24.88 94.92 -14.49
C ARG A 951 26.33 95.41 -14.53
N THR A 952 26.83 95.94 -13.42
CA THR A 952 28.21 96.43 -13.32
C THR A 952 29.22 95.28 -13.17
N VAL A 953 28.84 94.20 -12.49
CA VAL A 953 29.51 92.90 -12.57
C VAL A 953 29.43 92.32 -13.99
N ASN A 954 28.28 92.49 -14.68
CA ASN A 954 28.07 92.02 -16.05
C ASN A 954 28.85 92.82 -17.12
N GLU A 955 29.24 94.07 -16.87
CA GLU A 955 30.16 94.81 -17.75
C GLU A 955 31.58 94.23 -17.65
N LEU A 956 31.97 93.79 -16.45
CA LEU A 956 33.17 92.98 -16.23
C LEU A 956 32.98 91.57 -16.85
N ASP A 957 31.77 91.01 -16.83
CA ASP A 957 31.41 89.81 -17.62
C ASP A 957 31.39 90.10 -19.14
N GLY A 958 31.21 91.34 -19.58
CA GLY A 958 31.31 91.74 -20.98
C GLY A 958 32.73 91.59 -21.54
N LYS A 959 33.72 91.77 -20.67
CA LYS A 959 35.12 91.45 -20.97
C LYS A 959 35.36 89.93 -20.97
N LEU A 960 34.67 89.17 -20.11
CA LEU A 960 34.62 87.69 -20.14
C LEU A 960 33.94 87.15 -21.41
N ARG A 961 32.89 87.83 -21.90
CA ARG A 961 32.10 87.48 -23.09
C ARG A 961 32.85 87.55 -24.42
N ARG A 962 33.99 88.26 -24.50
CA ARG A 962 34.83 88.25 -25.72
C ARG A 962 35.70 87.02 -25.83
N LEU A 963 35.95 86.35 -24.71
CA LEU A 963 36.58 85.04 -24.69
C LEU A 963 35.54 83.96 -24.98
N GLU A 964 34.24 84.23 -24.75
CA GLU A 964 33.12 83.40 -25.16
C GLU A 964 32.85 83.41 -26.69
N PRO A 965 32.32 82.31 -27.27
CA PRO A 965 31.60 81.25 -26.59
C PRO A 965 32.55 80.22 -26.01
N VAL A 966 32.50 80.11 -24.69
CA VAL A 966 33.30 79.25 -23.85
C VAL A 966 32.27 78.44 -23.08
N ASN A 967 32.03 77.19 -23.47
CA ASN A 967 31.04 76.40 -22.77
C ASN A 967 31.65 75.85 -21.48
N LEU A 968 31.48 76.59 -20.37
CA LEU A 968 31.81 76.11 -19.03
C LEU A 968 30.92 74.92 -18.63
N ALA A 969 29.69 74.86 -19.15
CA ALA A 969 28.73 73.78 -18.94
C ALA A 969 28.99 72.54 -19.82
N ALA A 970 29.81 72.65 -20.88
CA ALA A 970 30.27 71.48 -21.62
C ALA A 970 31.11 70.54 -20.76
N ILE A 971 31.65 71.02 -19.64
CA ILE A 971 32.32 70.17 -18.65
C ILE A 971 31.28 69.27 -17.95
N ALA A 972 30.08 69.79 -17.67
CA ALA A 972 29.01 69.08 -16.97
C ALA A 972 28.07 68.28 -17.90
N GLU A 973 27.69 68.83 -19.06
CA GLU A 973 26.84 68.15 -20.06
C GLU A 973 27.57 66.98 -20.74
N HIS A 974 28.89 67.12 -20.99
CA HIS A 974 29.73 65.98 -21.37
C HIS A 974 29.75 64.93 -20.26
N ALA A 975 29.77 65.33 -18.97
CA ALA A 975 29.79 64.39 -17.86
C ALA A 975 28.46 63.60 -17.74
N GLU A 976 27.31 64.25 -17.88
CA GLU A 976 25.98 63.62 -17.79
C GLU A 976 25.70 62.67 -18.97
N ALA A 977 25.99 63.08 -20.21
CA ALA A 977 25.86 62.22 -21.37
C ALA A 977 26.87 61.06 -21.34
N SER A 978 28.09 61.28 -20.81
CA SER A 978 29.09 60.24 -20.56
C SER A 978 28.59 59.20 -19.55
N GLN A 979 27.91 59.61 -18.48
CA GLN A 979 27.38 58.71 -17.45
C GLN A 979 26.28 57.79 -17.99
N ARG A 980 25.39 58.33 -18.84
CA ARG A 980 24.34 57.53 -19.50
C ARG A 980 24.90 56.53 -20.51
N LYS A 981 25.95 56.92 -21.24
CA LYS A 981 26.66 56.01 -22.13
C LYS A 981 27.43 54.94 -21.34
N GLU A 982 28.10 55.30 -20.26
CA GLU A 982 28.78 54.36 -19.35
C GLU A 982 27.82 53.32 -18.76
N TYR A 983 26.59 53.69 -18.40
CA TYR A 983 25.60 52.73 -17.91
C TYR A 983 25.15 51.70 -18.97
N LEU A 984 24.85 52.17 -20.19
CA LEU A 984 24.46 51.28 -21.29
C LEU A 984 25.64 50.44 -21.79
N ASP A 985 26.85 51.00 -21.80
CA ASP A 985 28.10 50.28 -22.08
C ASP A 985 28.40 49.25 -20.99
N ALA A 986 28.13 49.55 -19.71
CA ALA A 986 28.29 48.59 -18.61
C ALA A 986 27.31 47.41 -18.71
N GLN A 987 26.04 47.66 -19.05
CA GLN A 987 25.08 46.57 -19.26
C GLN A 987 25.39 45.72 -20.49
N ASP A 988 25.90 46.34 -21.56
CA ASP A 988 26.37 45.62 -22.74
C ASP A 988 27.59 44.76 -22.42
N VAL A 989 28.56 45.32 -21.68
CA VAL A 989 29.73 44.60 -21.20
C VAL A 989 29.32 43.47 -20.27
N ASP A 990 28.38 43.66 -19.35
CA ASP A 990 27.92 42.59 -18.44
C ASP A 990 27.20 41.47 -19.19
N LEU A 991 26.30 41.80 -20.13
CA LEU A 991 25.59 40.80 -20.94
C LEU A 991 26.51 40.09 -21.93
N THR A 992 27.47 40.82 -22.52
CA THR A 992 28.49 40.24 -23.39
C THR A 992 29.45 39.39 -22.58
N THR A 993 29.85 39.81 -21.38
CA THR A 993 30.70 39.01 -20.46
C THR A 993 29.96 37.77 -19.98
N ALA A 994 28.66 37.86 -19.68
CA ALA A 994 27.84 36.71 -19.34
C ALA A 994 27.68 35.74 -20.53
N LEU A 995 27.47 36.27 -21.74
CA LEU A 995 27.42 35.49 -22.97
C LEU A 995 28.77 34.81 -23.25
N GLU A 996 29.87 35.54 -23.15
CA GLU A 996 31.24 35.04 -23.27
C GLU A 996 31.52 33.98 -22.20
N THR A 997 31.08 34.17 -20.96
CA THR A 997 31.22 33.18 -19.88
C THR A 997 30.42 31.91 -20.19
N LEU A 998 29.21 32.03 -20.74
CA LEU A 998 28.39 30.88 -21.16
C LEU A 998 28.99 30.17 -22.39
N GLU A 999 29.53 30.93 -23.34
CA GLU A 999 30.22 30.40 -24.53
C GLU A 999 31.56 29.75 -24.15
N GLU A 1000 32.31 30.33 -23.23
CA GLU A 1000 33.51 29.74 -22.64
C GLU A 1000 33.18 28.50 -21.82
N ALA A 1001 32.08 28.50 -21.08
CA ALA A 1001 31.58 27.32 -20.39
C ALA A 1001 31.25 26.21 -21.40
N ILE A 1002 30.57 26.51 -22.51
CA ILE A 1002 30.34 25.54 -23.59
C ILE A 1002 31.66 25.09 -24.21
N ARG A 1003 32.57 25.99 -24.56
CA ARG A 1003 33.88 25.62 -25.15
C ARG A 1003 34.71 24.78 -24.19
N LYS A 1004 34.65 25.05 -22.89
CA LYS A 1004 35.30 24.28 -21.83
C LYS A 1004 34.64 22.91 -21.69
N ILE A 1005 33.31 22.84 -21.66
CA ILE A 1005 32.54 21.60 -21.66
C ILE A 1005 32.86 20.78 -22.92
N ASP A 1006 32.90 21.37 -24.11
CA ASP A 1006 33.19 20.70 -25.38
C ASP A 1006 34.65 20.22 -25.43
N ARG A 1007 35.61 21.02 -24.94
CA ARG A 1007 37.03 20.61 -24.85
C ARG A 1007 37.22 19.48 -23.85
N GLU A 1008 36.59 19.56 -22.69
CA GLU A 1008 36.64 18.53 -21.66
C GLU A 1008 35.90 17.25 -22.12
N THR A 1009 34.79 17.40 -22.83
CA THR A 1009 34.01 16.29 -23.43
C THR A 1009 34.79 15.61 -24.55
N ARG A 1010 35.39 16.37 -25.50
CA ARG A 1010 36.25 15.81 -26.54
C ARG A 1010 37.46 15.09 -25.95
N GLY A 1011 38.09 15.70 -24.93
CA GLY A 1011 39.22 15.11 -24.22
C GLY A 1011 38.85 13.80 -23.53
N ARG A 1012 37.78 13.79 -22.72
CA ARG A 1012 37.30 12.59 -22.01
C ARG A 1012 36.81 11.52 -22.95
N PHE A 1013 36.09 11.88 -24.02
CA PHE A 1013 35.64 10.93 -25.03
C PHE A 1013 36.82 10.30 -25.76
N LYS A 1014 37.82 11.10 -26.18
CA LYS A 1014 39.01 10.60 -26.85
C LYS A 1014 39.87 9.72 -25.95
N ASP A 1015 40.14 10.15 -24.71
CA ASP A 1015 40.88 9.35 -23.74
C ASP A 1015 40.16 8.02 -23.43
N THR A 1016 38.84 8.06 -23.26
CA THR A 1016 38.02 6.86 -23.08
C THR A 1016 38.05 5.97 -24.31
N PHE A 1017 37.89 6.52 -25.51
CA PHE A 1017 37.97 5.79 -26.77
C PHE A 1017 39.33 5.10 -26.93
N ASP A 1018 40.43 5.82 -26.70
CA ASP A 1018 41.79 5.31 -26.84
C ASP A 1018 42.07 4.20 -25.81
N ARG A 1019 41.65 4.39 -24.56
CA ARG A 1019 41.79 3.38 -23.50
C ARG A 1019 40.92 2.16 -23.73
N VAL A 1020 39.67 2.31 -24.18
CA VAL A 1020 38.81 1.18 -24.54
C VAL A 1020 39.36 0.46 -25.77
N ASN A 1021 39.83 1.18 -26.79
CA ASN A 1021 40.46 0.59 -27.96
C ASN A 1021 41.71 -0.23 -27.58
N ALA A 1022 42.55 0.30 -26.68
CA ALA A 1022 43.67 -0.44 -26.13
C ALA A 1022 43.22 -1.68 -25.34
N GLY A 1023 42.17 -1.56 -24.53
CA GLY A 1023 41.56 -2.68 -23.81
C GLY A 1023 41.05 -3.77 -24.75
N VAL A 1024 40.34 -3.41 -25.82
CA VAL A 1024 39.88 -4.35 -26.87
C VAL A 1024 41.06 -5.05 -27.52
N GLN A 1025 42.12 -4.31 -27.89
CA GLN A 1025 43.32 -4.87 -28.49
C GLN A 1025 44.07 -5.85 -27.57
N GLN A 1026 43.99 -5.67 -26.25
CA GLN A 1026 44.59 -6.55 -25.25
C GLN A 1026 43.72 -7.76 -24.91
N LEU A 1027 42.41 -7.57 -24.76
CA LEU A 1027 41.47 -8.60 -24.32
C LEU A 1027 41.09 -9.55 -25.46
N TYR A 1028 41.01 -9.05 -26.69
CA TYR A 1028 40.62 -9.85 -27.85
C TYR A 1028 41.56 -11.04 -28.10
N PRO A 1029 42.91 -10.89 -28.13
CA PRO A 1029 43.81 -12.03 -28.30
C PRO A 1029 43.78 -13.02 -27.12
N ARG A 1030 43.54 -12.53 -25.89
CA ARG A 1030 43.42 -13.39 -24.69
C ARG A 1030 42.18 -14.28 -24.76
N LEU A 1031 41.05 -13.72 -25.20
CA LEU A 1031 39.78 -14.44 -25.34
C LEU A 1031 39.78 -15.41 -26.54
N PHE A 1032 40.37 -15.04 -27.68
CA PHE A 1032 40.41 -15.87 -28.89
C PHE A 1032 41.66 -16.76 -29.04
N GLY A 1033 42.71 -16.55 -28.24
CA GLY A 1033 43.99 -17.27 -28.37
C GLY A 1033 44.80 -16.84 -29.60
N GLY A 1034 44.56 -15.62 -30.09
CA GLY A 1034 45.15 -15.03 -31.30
C GLY A 1034 44.18 -14.07 -32.01
N GLY A 1035 44.62 -13.41 -33.08
CA GLY A 1035 43.83 -12.40 -33.80
C GLY A 1035 43.96 -10.98 -33.21
N HIS A 1036 43.30 -10.00 -33.84
CA HIS A 1036 43.35 -8.59 -33.41
C HIS A 1036 42.00 -7.92 -33.65
N ALA A 1037 41.57 -7.05 -32.73
CA ALA A 1037 40.42 -6.16 -32.94
C ALA A 1037 40.76 -4.75 -32.47
N TYR A 1038 40.20 -3.75 -33.13
CA TYR A 1038 40.37 -2.33 -32.81
C TYR A 1038 39.09 -1.55 -33.12
N LEU A 1039 38.97 -0.38 -32.52
CA LEU A 1039 37.89 0.57 -32.76
C LEU A 1039 38.34 1.64 -33.76
N GLU A 1040 37.41 2.08 -34.62
CA GLU A 1040 37.59 3.12 -35.62
C GLU A 1040 36.46 4.15 -35.52
N LEU A 1041 36.79 5.43 -35.68
CA LEU A 1041 35.82 6.53 -35.70
C LEU A 1041 35.32 6.75 -37.13
N THR A 1042 34.00 6.89 -37.33
CA THR A 1042 33.41 7.03 -38.66
C THR A 1042 33.49 8.44 -39.25
N GLY A 1043 33.98 9.43 -38.49
CA GLY A 1043 34.03 10.84 -38.90
C GLY A 1043 35.05 11.66 -38.10
N GLU A 1044 35.33 12.89 -38.56
CA GLU A 1044 36.40 13.73 -38.01
C GLU A 1044 36.00 14.51 -36.74
N ASP A 1045 34.71 14.84 -36.55
CA ASP A 1045 34.27 15.53 -35.33
C ASP A 1045 33.99 14.55 -34.19
N LEU A 1046 34.86 14.59 -33.17
CA LEU A 1046 34.77 13.78 -31.95
C LEU A 1046 33.44 13.97 -31.18
N LEU A 1047 32.71 15.06 -31.38
CA LEU A 1047 31.43 15.31 -30.70
C LEU A 1047 30.24 14.57 -31.33
N ASP A 1048 30.32 14.22 -32.62
CA ASP A 1048 29.18 13.64 -33.36
C ASP A 1048 29.54 12.36 -34.16
N THR A 1049 30.82 11.98 -34.22
CA THR A 1049 31.29 10.76 -34.92
C THR A 1049 30.78 9.45 -34.32
N GLY A 1050 30.41 8.49 -35.16
CA GLY A 1050 30.08 7.12 -34.72
C GLY A 1050 31.33 6.28 -34.45
N VAL A 1051 31.17 5.18 -33.72
CA VAL A 1051 32.25 4.23 -33.40
C VAL A 1051 31.96 2.88 -34.07
N ALA A 1052 32.90 2.38 -34.86
CA ALA A 1052 32.84 1.07 -35.49
C ALA A 1052 33.92 0.14 -34.91
N ILE A 1053 33.59 -1.15 -34.79
CA ILE A 1053 34.54 -2.18 -34.33
C ILE A 1053 35.01 -3.04 -35.51
N MET A 1054 36.33 -3.11 -35.68
CA MET A 1054 37.00 -3.91 -36.69
C MET A 1054 37.66 -5.10 -36.01
N ALA A 1055 37.34 -6.31 -36.45
CA ALA A 1055 37.87 -7.53 -35.84
C ALA A 1055 38.46 -8.47 -36.89
N ARG A 1056 39.56 -9.11 -36.51
CA ARG A 1056 40.29 -10.09 -37.31
C ARG A 1056 40.49 -11.36 -36.48
N PRO A 1057 39.62 -12.38 -36.66
CA PRO A 1057 39.81 -13.69 -36.07
C PRO A 1057 41.10 -14.35 -36.58
N PRO A 1058 41.71 -15.27 -35.81
CA PRO A 1058 42.89 -16.00 -36.23
C PRO A 1058 42.66 -16.71 -37.58
N GLY A 1059 43.56 -16.46 -38.55
CA GLY A 1059 43.50 -17.06 -39.90
C GLY A 1059 42.60 -16.35 -40.94
N LYS A 1060 41.86 -15.29 -40.58
CA LYS A 1060 40.96 -14.53 -41.50
C LYS A 1060 41.47 -13.10 -41.77
N ARG A 1061 40.86 -12.43 -42.77
CA ARG A 1061 41.09 -11.00 -43.06
C ARG A 1061 40.24 -10.13 -42.12
N VAL A 1062 40.63 -8.87 -41.94
CA VAL A 1062 39.86 -7.89 -41.14
C VAL A 1062 38.52 -7.66 -41.82
N SER A 1063 37.42 -7.74 -41.06
CA SER A 1063 36.08 -7.47 -41.55
C SER A 1063 35.25 -6.79 -40.47
N ASN A 1064 34.22 -6.04 -40.89
CA ASN A 1064 33.23 -5.48 -39.98
C ASN A 1064 32.55 -6.61 -39.20
N ILE A 1065 32.24 -6.39 -37.92
CA ILE A 1065 31.68 -7.39 -37.00
C ILE A 1065 30.43 -8.08 -37.55
N SER A 1066 29.62 -7.38 -38.36
CA SER A 1066 28.43 -7.92 -39.01
C SER A 1066 28.69 -9.12 -39.94
N LEU A 1067 29.93 -9.32 -40.42
CA LEU A 1067 30.33 -10.37 -41.37
C LEU A 1067 30.97 -11.62 -40.70
N LEU A 1068 31.09 -11.64 -39.37
CA LEU A 1068 31.70 -12.74 -38.60
C LEU A 1068 30.69 -13.87 -38.28
N SER A 1069 31.19 -15.05 -37.89
CA SER A 1069 30.32 -16.17 -37.43
C SER A 1069 29.64 -15.84 -36.10
N GLY A 1070 28.51 -16.49 -35.76
CA GLY A 1070 27.74 -16.19 -34.53
C GLY A 1070 28.57 -16.26 -33.24
N GLY A 1071 29.45 -17.26 -33.09
CA GLY A 1071 30.35 -17.37 -31.93
C GLY A 1071 31.50 -16.36 -31.94
N GLU A 1072 32.06 -16.03 -33.13
CA GLU A 1072 33.08 -14.98 -33.28
C GLU A 1072 32.51 -13.59 -32.97
N LYS A 1073 31.27 -13.33 -33.38
CA LYS A 1073 30.54 -12.09 -33.06
C LYS A 1073 30.35 -11.94 -31.56
N ALA A 1074 29.85 -13.00 -30.90
CA ALA A 1074 29.60 -12.99 -29.46
C ALA A 1074 30.89 -12.69 -28.66
N MET A 1075 31.99 -13.37 -28.98
CA MET A 1075 33.28 -13.18 -28.31
C MET A 1075 33.90 -11.79 -28.58
N THR A 1076 33.71 -11.23 -29.79
CA THR A 1076 34.14 -9.88 -30.12
C THR A 1076 33.39 -8.83 -29.30
N ALA A 1077 32.08 -8.98 -29.16
CA ALA A 1077 31.25 -8.09 -28.37
C ALA A 1077 31.52 -8.23 -26.87
N VAL A 1078 31.76 -9.45 -26.38
CA VAL A 1078 32.20 -9.70 -25.00
C VAL A 1078 33.53 -9.00 -24.72
N ALA A 1079 34.51 -9.07 -25.63
CA ALA A 1079 35.76 -8.34 -25.50
C ALA A 1079 35.58 -6.81 -25.44
N LEU A 1080 34.67 -6.26 -26.24
CA LEU A 1080 34.32 -4.84 -26.22
C LEU A 1080 33.64 -4.43 -24.92
N VAL A 1081 32.65 -5.19 -24.46
CA VAL A 1081 31.93 -4.89 -23.21
C VAL A 1081 32.88 -4.95 -22.03
N PHE A 1082 33.76 -5.96 -21.94
CA PHE A 1082 34.76 -6.02 -20.87
C PHE A 1082 35.83 -4.94 -20.97
N ALA A 1083 36.22 -4.50 -22.17
CA ALA A 1083 37.14 -3.38 -22.33
C ALA A 1083 36.52 -2.06 -21.85
N ILE A 1084 35.22 -1.84 -22.11
CA ILE A 1084 34.45 -0.72 -21.58
C ILE A 1084 34.37 -0.83 -20.05
N PHE A 1085 34.12 -2.04 -19.53
CA PHE A 1085 33.98 -2.32 -18.11
C PHE A 1085 35.27 -2.09 -17.30
N GLN A 1086 36.44 -2.45 -17.83
CA GLN A 1086 37.73 -2.23 -17.16
C GLN A 1086 38.06 -0.74 -16.96
N LEU A 1087 37.51 0.15 -17.79
CA LEU A 1087 37.81 1.56 -17.75
C LEU A 1087 37.13 2.26 -16.56
N ASN A 1088 35.87 1.93 -16.33
CA ASN A 1088 35.03 2.47 -15.26
C ASN A 1088 34.24 1.31 -14.65
N PRO A 1089 34.82 0.58 -13.67
CA PRO A 1089 34.20 -0.63 -13.16
C PRO A 1089 32.88 -0.28 -12.47
N ALA A 1090 31.78 -0.82 -12.99
CA ALA A 1090 30.53 -0.79 -12.25
C ALA A 1090 30.69 -1.61 -10.96
N PRO A 1091 30.03 -1.23 -9.86
CA PRO A 1091 30.15 -1.93 -8.57
C PRO A 1091 29.77 -3.42 -8.63
N PHE A 1092 28.93 -3.81 -9.58
CA PHE A 1092 28.65 -5.21 -9.89
C PHE A 1092 28.34 -5.39 -11.38
N CYS A 1093 28.44 -6.62 -11.88
CA CYS A 1093 28.09 -7.03 -13.24
C CYS A 1093 27.17 -8.26 -13.23
N LEU A 1094 26.12 -8.21 -14.05
CA LEU A 1094 25.14 -9.28 -14.24
C LEU A 1094 25.31 -9.90 -15.62
N LEU A 1095 25.48 -11.22 -15.70
CA LEU A 1095 25.63 -11.97 -16.96
C LEU A 1095 24.50 -13.00 -17.10
N ASP A 1096 23.63 -12.91 -18.11
CA ASP A 1096 22.55 -13.88 -18.40
C ASP A 1096 22.89 -14.76 -19.61
N GLU A 1097 23.23 -16.03 -19.38
CA GLU A 1097 23.46 -17.05 -20.43
C GLU A 1097 24.42 -16.60 -21.56
N VAL A 1098 25.42 -15.78 -21.20
CA VAL A 1098 26.44 -15.22 -22.11
C VAL A 1098 27.30 -16.32 -22.76
N ASP A 1099 27.33 -17.50 -22.14
CA ASP A 1099 28.05 -18.70 -22.60
C ASP A 1099 27.26 -19.59 -23.56
N ALA A 1100 25.96 -19.34 -23.79
CA ALA A 1100 25.12 -20.14 -24.68
C ALA A 1100 25.60 -20.22 -26.14
N PRO A 1101 26.16 -19.15 -26.78
CA PRO A 1101 26.65 -19.21 -28.16
C PRO A 1101 28.13 -19.64 -28.26
N LEU A 1102 28.78 -20.05 -27.17
CA LEU A 1102 30.22 -20.33 -27.09
C LEU A 1102 30.52 -21.84 -27.05
N ASP A 1103 31.65 -22.25 -27.62
CA ASP A 1103 32.23 -23.59 -27.50
C ASP A 1103 32.99 -23.77 -26.18
N GLU A 1104 33.16 -25.02 -25.75
CA GLU A 1104 33.69 -25.39 -24.43
C GLU A 1104 35.07 -24.79 -24.13
N ALA A 1105 35.95 -24.67 -25.13
CA ALA A 1105 37.26 -24.04 -25.00
C ALA A 1105 37.20 -22.51 -24.80
N ASN A 1106 36.19 -21.83 -25.36
CA ASN A 1106 35.98 -20.39 -25.15
C ASN A 1106 35.24 -20.09 -23.85
N VAL A 1107 34.33 -20.97 -23.42
CA VAL A 1107 33.68 -20.88 -22.11
C VAL A 1107 34.71 -20.93 -20.98
N GLY A 1108 35.69 -21.84 -21.05
CA GLY A 1108 36.77 -21.89 -20.06
C GLY A 1108 37.61 -20.62 -19.99
N ARG A 1109 37.91 -20.00 -21.15
CA ARG A 1109 38.65 -18.72 -21.22
C ARG A 1109 37.84 -17.54 -20.68
N LEU A 1110 36.55 -17.50 -20.98
CA LEU A 1110 35.61 -16.53 -20.42
C LEU A 1110 35.53 -16.67 -18.88
N ALA A 1111 35.36 -17.89 -18.37
CA ALA A 1111 35.29 -18.16 -16.94
C ALA A 1111 36.57 -17.77 -16.20
N ALA A 1112 37.75 -18.07 -16.76
CA ALA A 1112 39.03 -17.66 -16.19
C ALA A 1112 39.18 -16.13 -16.11
N MET A 1113 38.73 -15.41 -17.14
CA MET A 1113 38.77 -13.95 -17.18
C MET A 1113 37.78 -13.31 -16.20
N VAL A 1114 36.56 -13.84 -16.11
CA VAL A 1114 35.57 -13.40 -15.11
C VAL A 1114 36.09 -13.64 -13.69
N SER A 1115 36.76 -14.77 -13.45
CA SER A 1115 37.39 -15.06 -12.15
C SER A 1115 38.49 -14.06 -11.80
N GLU A 1116 39.38 -13.69 -12.74
CA GLU A 1116 40.42 -12.66 -12.52
C GLU A 1116 39.80 -11.29 -12.20
N MET A 1117 38.76 -10.91 -12.93
CA MET A 1117 38.08 -9.63 -12.72
C MET A 1117 37.25 -9.60 -11.43
N SER A 1118 36.85 -10.76 -10.90
CA SER A 1118 36.07 -10.87 -9.65
C SER A 1118 36.82 -10.42 -8.40
N GLU A 1119 38.15 -10.27 -8.47
CA GLU A 1119 38.96 -9.71 -7.38
C GLU A 1119 38.60 -8.24 -7.10
N GLN A 1120 38.20 -7.49 -8.14
CA GLN A 1120 37.93 -6.06 -8.05
C GLN A 1120 36.44 -5.72 -8.18
N VAL A 1121 35.65 -6.59 -8.83
CA VAL A 1121 34.25 -6.32 -9.14
C VAL A 1121 33.35 -7.51 -8.80
N GLN A 1122 32.14 -7.26 -8.32
CA GLN A 1122 31.19 -8.31 -8.00
C GLN A 1122 30.50 -8.84 -9.28
N PHE A 1123 30.58 -10.14 -9.54
CA PHE A 1123 29.91 -10.82 -10.64
C PHE A 1123 28.75 -11.69 -10.14
N LEU A 1124 27.58 -11.52 -10.78
CA LEU A 1124 26.43 -12.38 -10.62
C LEU A 1124 26.06 -12.94 -12.01
N PHE A 1125 26.23 -14.23 -12.23
CA PHE A 1125 26.00 -14.84 -13.54
C PHE A 1125 24.93 -15.94 -13.50
N VAL A 1126 24.10 -16.01 -14.52
CA VAL A 1126 23.13 -17.08 -14.76
C VAL A 1126 23.68 -17.95 -15.88
N SER A 1127 23.94 -19.21 -15.61
CA SER A 1127 24.48 -20.15 -16.61
C SER A 1127 23.95 -21.57 -16.38
N HIS A 1128 23.90 -22.36 -17.46
CA HIS A 1128 23.66 -23.79 -17.45
C HIS A 1128 24.91 -24.62 -17.79
N ASN A 1129 26.05 -23.96 -18.04
CA ASN A 1129 27.31 -24.59 -18.42
C ASN A 1129 28.13 -25.00 -17.19
N LYS A 1130 28.58 -26.27 -17.17
CA LYS A 1130 29.34 -26.84 -16.06
C LYS A 1130 30.63 -26.08 -15.76
N ALA A 1131 31.39 -25.67 -16.78
CA ALA A 1131 32.66 -24.97 -16.60
C ALA A 1131 32.49 -23.59 -15.93
N THR A 1132 31.41 -22.88 -16.26
CA THR A 1132 31.08 -21.58 -15.64
C THR A 1132 30.57 -21.77 -14.21
N MET A 1133 29.82 -22.85 -13.93
CA MET A 1133 29.35 -23.18 -12.59
C MET A 1133 30.48 -23.56 -11.64
N GLU A 1134 31.46 -24.34 -12.10
CA GLU A 1134 32.61 -24.76 -11.31
C GLU A 1134 33.52 -23.59 -10.89
N ALA A 1135 33.53 -22.52 -11.68
CA ALA A 1135 34.27 -21.31 -11.33
C ALA A 1135 33.64 -20.58 -10.14
N ALA A 1136 32.31 -20.64 -9.94
CA ALA A 1136 31.59 -19.86 -8.94
C ALA A 1136 32.11 -20.09 -7.51
N GLN A 1137 32.18 -19.03 -6.70
CA GLN A 1137 32.46 -19.19 -5.26
C GLN A 1137 31.22 -19.65 -4.50
N GLN A 1138 30.03 -19.23 -4.97
CA GLN A 1138 28.75 -19.58 -4.37
C GLN A 1138 27.71 -19.85 -5.46
N LEU A 1139 26.85 -20.85 -5.24
CA LEU A 1139 25.73 -21.15 -6.14
C LEU A 1139 24.38 -20.87 -5.48
N ALA A 1140 23.58 -20.05 -6.13
CA ALA A 1140 22.18 -19.83 -5.81
C ALA A 1140 21.31 -20.67 -6.76
N GLY A 1141 20.85 -21.81 -6.27
CA GLY A 1141 19.92 -22.69 -6.96
C GLY A 1141 18.51 -22.12 -6.98
N VAL A 1142 17.91 -21.97 -8.17
CA VAL A 1142 16.49 -21.67 -8.34
C VAL A 1142 15.76 -22.96 -8.68
N THR A 1143 14.72 -23.29 -7.93
CA THR A 1143 13.90 -24.49 -8.13
C THR A 1143 12.42 -24.14 -8.19
N MET A 1144 11.65 -24.91 -8.96
CA MET A 1144 10.19 -24.83 -8.96
C MET A 1144 9.63 -26.08 -8.30
N ARG A 1145 9.26 -25.96 -7.02
CA ARG A 1145 8.57 -27.05 -6.30
C ARG A 1145 7.09 -27.14 -6.72
N GLU A 1146 6.52 -25.99 -7.09
CA GLU A 1146 5.15 -25.86 -7.60
C GLU A 1146 5.22 -25.23 -9.00
N PRO A 1147 4.41 -25.71 -9.98
CA PRO A 1147 4.37 -25.10 -11.31
C PRO A 1147 4.06 -23.60 -11.25
N GLY A 1148 4.98 -22.78 -11.73
CA GLY A 1148 4.85 -21.32 -11.77
C GLY A 1148 5.34 -20.57 -10.51
N VAL A 1149 5.83 -21.26 -9.47
CA VAL A 1149 6.36 -20.63 -8.25
C VAL A 1149 7.81 -21.04 -8.02
N SER A 1150 8.72 -20.06 -8.07
CA SER A 1150 10.16 -20.23 -7.89
C SER A 1150 10.55 -20.09 -6.43
N ARG A 1151 11.54 -20.87 -5.99
CA ARG A 1151 12.22 -20.75 -4.69
C ARG A 1151 13.73 -20.78 -4.85
N LEU A 1152 14.42 -20.05 -3.98
CA LEU A 1152 15.88 -20.01 -3.92
C LEU A 1152 16.42 -21.00 -2.87
N VAL A 1153 17.54 -21.65 -3.22
CA VAL A 1153 18.32 -22.55 -2.38
C VAL A 1153 19.79 -22.17 -2.57
N SER A 1154 20.46 -21.65 -1.55
CA SER A 1154 21.89 -21.31 -1.63
C SER A 1154 22.76 -22.49 -1.19
N VAL A 1155 23.82 -22.78 -1.94
CA VAL A 1155 24.85 -23.77 -1.60
C VAL A 1155 26.23 -23.11 -1.74
N ASP A 1156 27.03 -23.19 -0.68
CA ASP A 1156 28.45 -22.82 -0.71
C ASP A 1156 29.26 -24.01 -1.27
N LEU A 1157 29.96 -23.80 -2.38
CA LEU A 1157 30.77 -24.82 -3.03
C LEU A 1157 31.93 -25.26 -2.12
N ALA A 1158 32.57 -24.35 -1.38
CA ALA A 1158 33.70 -24.66 -0.50
C ALA A 1158 33.30 -25.46 0.75
N GLU A 1159 32.04 -25.36 1.17
CA GLU A 1159 31.46 -26.15 2.26
C GLU A 1159 30.97 -27.53 1.74
N ALA A 1160 30.37 -27.57 0.55
CA ALA A 1160 29.94 -28.79 -0.10
C ALA A 1160 31.12 -29.73 -0.46
N THR A 1161 32.24 -29.20 -0.97
CA THR A 1161 33.44 -30.03 -1.25
C THR A 1161 34.08 -30.59 0.04
N ARG A 1162 33.96 -29.88 1.18
CA ARG A 1162 34.40 -30.38 2.49
C ARG A 1162 33.51 -31.49 3.04
N LEU A 1163 32.19 -31.42 2.81
CA LEU A 1163 31.24 -32.46 3.24
C LEU A 1163 31.32 -33.74 2.40
N VAL A 1164 31.61 -33.64 1.10
CA VAL A 1164 31.78 -34.81 0.21
C VAL A 1164 33.13 -35.51 0.44
N GLY A 1165 34.16 -34.82 0.92
CA GLY A 1165 35.44 -35.43 1.30
C GLY A 1165 35.46 -36.14 2.66
N ALA A 1166 34.38 -36.04 3.44
CA ALA A 1166 34.22 -36.68 4.76
C ALA A 1166 33.22 -37.85 4.76
N ALA A 1167 32.63 -38.18 3.61
CA ALA A 1167 31.80 -39.35 3.34
C ALA A 1167 32.54 -40.30 2.38
#